data_AF-A0A415G0L1-F1
#
_entry.id   AF-A0A415G0L1-F1
#
_cell.length_a   1.000
_cell.length_b   1.000
_cell.length_c   1.000
_cell.angle_alpha   90.00
_cell.angle_beta   90.00
_cell.angle_gamma   90.00
#
_symmetry.space_group_name_H-M   'P 1'
#
loop_
_entity.id
_entity.type
_entity.pdbx_description
1 polymer ?
#
loop_
_entity_poly.entity_id
_entity_poly.type
_entity_poly.pdbx_seq_one_letter_code
_entity_poly.pdbx_strand_id
1 'polypeptide(L)'
;MKNRLFAIGAMILMMTSCTQDELISSDKGKEPATAGSCLTLVGLSSPQTRVSIGDKTGDVYPVLWSEGDALGVFSRTAGTDINNVQSLLSDESIGQNSGVFTSDDVKMAEEGATELLIYYPYRASTELAENDNKITSTLSVEQEQSRPGDSHHIGKYGFAFAKATVSSPDMLAKFTLNHAMAYVKFSISSQELSTYKLKSVSLYDKETKTPLSGVFTADLDTDELTYGTDVKPYATVSLTTPELLASAQDIYLTTYPADLSGKEVYIVITLENDQQTVTIPILKEGKQLKANAVNTIAVNNLKLSDNSCEWYEPVETRLLAGGWAYGESNCLLTNISTSGVSNTMSVKARGNFMEVEEPKYAKTILGCDLNVNHKMIAVNGSTTDVSPIGSDYNITINTYKVSGGYDGGCGQVAIYGADQTTVIWSFIIWMTPTPAEHPYGNTGYVVLDRNLGTYMTCEGDNWKQNGVYFQWGRPTPVGWSGTVGTNIPTEATNVRFSIENPRALLYTNNVENTKSDWYLGAWTGARTDRKDDFWGNPNESSTYLNPSDGHKSIYDPCPKGYRVVSPRVLDEIEQKGEFVKQSATAVFKYCYDGTNYAYWPLAGCKWGSNGGNNGNNTGLDTAKGAACYWSNSSASSYGNDKDQGATSLYYKVSDKTWTHSSGRSHAFSVRCMKDTENR
;
A
#
# COMPACT_ATOMS: atom_id res chain seq x y z
N MET A 1 -45.70 46.56 36.75
CA MET A 1 -45.84 47.68 35.79
C MET A 1 -45.71 47.15 34.37
N LYS A 2 -46.69 47.48 33.52
CA LYS A 2 -46.66 47.76 32.06
C LYS A 2 -45.42 47.31 31.26
N ASN A 3 -45.49 46.90 29.98
CA ASN A 3 -46.51 46.52 28.99
C ASN A 3 -45.72 46.43 27.65
N ARG A 4 -46.24 45.66 26.68
CA ARG A 4 -45.99 45.69 25.20
C ARG A 4 -44.85 44.83 24.63
N LEU A 5 -45.00 44.12 23.49
CA LEU A 5 -46.14 43.63 22.66
C LEU A 5 -45.53 42.72 21.54
N PHE A 6 -46.11 41.51 21.30
CA PHE A 6 -46.54 40.87 20.01
C PHE A 6 -45.56 40.65 18.81
N ALA A 7 -45.67 39.64 17.93
CA ALA A 7 -46.73 38.70 17.45
C ALA A 7 -46.08 37.44 16.79
N ILE A 8 -46.53 36.17 16.95
CA ILE A 8 -47.61 35.39 16.27
C ILE A 8 -47.37 35.21 14.74
N GLY A 9 -47.45 34.03 14.12
CA GLY A 9 -47.91 32.73 14.59
C GLY A 9 -47.90 31.59 13.55
N ALA A 10 -48.31 30.41 14.02
CA ALA A 10 -48.57 29.20 13.26
C ALA A 10 -49.97 29.25 12.62
N MET A 11 -50.12 28.63 11.45
CA MET A 11 -51.42 28.42 10.82
C MET A 11 -51.50 27.00 10.23
N ILE A 12 -52.42 26.21 10.78
CA ILE A 12 -52.91 24.94 10.25
C ILE A 12 -54.10 25.27 9.33
N LEU A 13 -54.17 24.67 8.16
CA LEU A 13 -55.40 24.60 7.37
C LEU A 13 -55.50 23.25 6.64
N MET A 14 -56.48 22.44 7.05
CA MET A 14 -57.08 21.40 6.23
C MET A 14 -58.04 22.05 5.24
N MET A 15 -58.08 21.58 3.99
CA MET A 15 -59.31 21.44 3.19
C MET A 15 -59.14 20.39 2.08
N THR A 16 -60.11 19.47 2.03
CA THR A 16 -60.43 18.57 0.92
C THR A 16 -61.19 19.31 -0.19
N SER A 17 -60.93 19.00 -1.47
CA SER A 17 -61.96 19.04 -2.53
C SER A 17 -61.53 18.26 -3.77
N CYS A 18 -62.36 17.31 -4.21
CA CYS A 18 -62.41 16.80 -5.58
C CYS A 18 -63.11 17.83 -6.48
N THR A 19 -62.61 18.05 -7.71
CA THR A 19 -63.42 18.30 -8.91
C THR A 19 -62.60 18.00 -10.17
N GLN A 20 -63.24 17.30 -11.11
CA GLN A 20 -62.79 16.91 -12.44
C GLN A 20 -63.42 17.88 -13.46
N ASP A 21 -62.64 18.40 -14.43
CA ASP A 21 -62.91 18.33 -15.88
C ASP A 21 -62.06 19.30 -16.73
N GLU A 22 -61.78 18.81 -17.93
CA GLU A 22 -60.83 19.23 -18.97
C GLU A 22 -61.11 20.59 -19.63
N LEU A 23 -60.10 21.15 -20.32
CA LEU A 23 -60.21 21.60 -21.73
C LEU A 23 -58.83 22.01 -22.29
N ILE A 24 -58.29 21.14 -23.15
CA ILE A 24 -57.55 21.40 -24.42
C ILE A 24 -56.33 22.35 -24.39
N SER A 25 -55.15 21.76 -24.59
CA SER A 25 -54.05 22.38 -25.35
C SER A 25 -53.48 21.36 -26.33
N SER A 26 -53.41 21.76 -27.59
CA SER A 26 -53.15 20.96 -28.79
C SER A 26 -51.77 20.33 -28.86
N ASP A 27 -51.74 19.04 -29.20
CA ASP A 27 -50.58 18.31 -29.69
C ASP A 27 -50.02 18.92 -30.99
N LYS A 28 -48.69 19.05 -31.02
CA LYS A 28 -47.92 18.93 -32.26
C LYS A 28 -46.82 17.90 -32.06
N GLY A 29 -47.15 16.65 -32.41
CA GLY A 29 -46.24 15.77 -33.13
C GLY A 29 -45.02 15.23 -32.37
N LYS A 30 -45.20 14.76 -31.14
CA LYS A 30 -44.43 13.62 -30.64
C LYS A 30 -45.41 12.50 -30.35
N GLU A 31 -45.10 11.31 -30.84
CA GLU A 31 -45.79 10.08 -30.42
C GLU A 31 -45.90 10.07 -28.88
N PRO A 32 -47.00 9.56 -28.32
CA PRO A 32 -47.09 9.36 -26.88
C PRO A 32 -45.94 8.42 -26.50
N ALA A 33 -45.10 8.87 -25.56
CA ALA A 33 -44.18 7.96 -24.89
C ALA A 33 -45.02 6.80 -24.37
N THR A 34 -44.73 5.59 -24.85
CA THR A 34 -45.21 4.35 -24.24
C THR A 34 -44.99 4.51 -22.74
N ALA A 35 -46.05 4.40 -21.94
CA ALA A 35 -45.91 4.39 -20.48
C ALA A 35 -44.86 3.32 -20.13
N GLY A 36 -43.70 3.75 -19.65
CA GLY A 36 -42.57 2.86 -19.36
C GLY A 36 -43.04 1.75 -18.43
N SER A 37 -42.88 0.50 -18.86
CA SER A 37 -43.26 -0.68 -18.09
C SER A 37 -42.29 -0.81 -16.91
N CYS A 38 -42.80 -0.59 -15.69
CA CYS A 38 -42.03 -0.68 -14.45
C CYS A 38 -42.06 -2.11 -13.90
N LEU A 39 -40.91 -2.77 -13.81
CA LEU A 39 -40.75 -4.05 -13.11
C LEU A 39 -40.56 -3.80 -11.63
N THR A 40 -41.38 -4.46 -10.80
CA THR A 40 -41.25 -4.47 -9.35
C THR A 40 -40.70 -5.82 -8.88
N LEU A 41 -39.56 -5.79 -8.19
CA LEU A 41 -38.97 -6.96 -7.55
C LEU A 41 -39.12 -6.85 -6.04
N VAL A 42 -39.71 -7.87 -5.42
CA VAL A 42 -39.90 -7.93 -3.97
C VAL A 42 -39.00 -9.01 -3.40
N GLY A 43 -37.90 -8.59 -2.78
CA GLY A 43 -37.01 -9.44 -2.01
C GLY A 43 -37.66 -9.83 -0.69
N LEU A 44 -37.95 -11.10 -0.53
CA LEU A 44 -38.63 -11.62 0.66
C LEU A 44 -37.67 -11.70 1.85
N SER A 45 -38.18 -11.41 3.06
CA SER A 45 -37.45 -11.62 4.30
C SER A 45 -37.18 -13.12 4.50
N SER A 46 -35.93 -13.52 4.30
CA SER A 46 -35.46 -14.89 4.55
C SER A 46 -34.19 -14.85 5.39
N PRO A 47 -33.94 -15.85 6.27
CA PRO A 47 -32.64 -16.03 6.93
C PRO A 47 -31.44 -16.09 5.96
N GLN A 48 -31.72 -16.24 4.65
CA GLN A 48 -30.74 -16.43 3.60
C GLN A 48 -30.34 -15.15 2.85
N THR A 49 -31.04 -14.02 2.99
CA THR A 49 -30.81 -12.77 2.23
C THR A 49 -29.96 -11.85 3.09
N ARG A 50 -28.71 -11.48 2.73
CA ARG A 50 -27.65 -10.81 3.56
C ARG A 50 -26.92 -9.61 2.95
N VAL A 51 -27.23 -8.41 3.44
CA VAL A 51 -26.58 -7.17 3.01
C VAL A 51 -25.95 -6.34 4.15
N SER A 52 -26.29 -6.66 5.40
CA SER A 52 -25.63 -6.19 6.64
C SER A 52 -25.85 -7.24 7.76
N ILE A 53 -24.99 -7.27 8.78
CA ILE A 53 -25.10 -8.14 9.96
C ILE A 53 -25.68 -7.29 11.10
N GLY A 54 -26.99 -7.40 11.36
CA GLY A 54 -27.65 -6.72 12.49
C GLY A 54 -27.40 -7.40 13.86
N ASP A 55 -28.14 -7.02 14.90
CA ASP A 55 -28.08 -7.68 16.20
C ASP A 55 -28.65 -9.11 16.13
N LYS A 56 -27.95 -10.06 16.77
CA LYS A 56 -28.28 -11.50 16.73
C LYS A 56 -29.70 -11.74 17.25
N THR A 57 -30.58 -12.34 16.43
CA THR A 57 -31.88 -12.87 16.87
C THR A 57 -31.81 -14.40 16.85
N GLY A 58 -31.55 -15.03 18.00
CA GLY A 58 -31.30 -16.48 18.06
C GLY A 58 -29.91 -16.83 17.52
N ASP A 59 -29.83 -17.61 16.43
CA ASP A 59 -28.58 -17.96 15.71
C ASP A 59 -28.47 -17.29 14.34
N VAL A 60 -29.40 -16.38 14.03
CA VAL A 60 -29.51 -15.71 12.72
C VAL A 60 -29.27 -14.22 12.88
N TYR A 61 -28.49 -13.65 11.96
CA TYR A 61 -28.29 -12.22 11.85
C TYR A 61 -29.32 -11.65 10.86
N PRO A 62 -30.16 -10.67 11.26
CA PRO A 62 -31.11 -10.04 10.36
C PRO A 62 -30.36 -9.15 9.39
N VAL A 63 -31.01 -8.91 8.25
CA VAL A 63 -30.37 -8.31 7.10
C VAL A 63 -31.07 -7.01 6.82
N LEU A 64 -30.31 -5.94 6.61
CA LEU A 64 -30.86 -4.60 6.46
C LEU A 64 -30.36 -4.01 5.15
N TRP A 65 -31.28 -3.72 4.24
CA TRP A 65 -30.99 -2.98 3.02
C TRP A 65 -30.49 -1.58 3.34
N SER A 66 -29.47 -1.14 2.61
CA SER A 66 -28.87 0.18 2.80
C SER A 66 -29.26 1.10 1.65
N GLU A 67 -29.20 2.40 1.91
CA GLU A 67 -29.39 3.42 0.88
C GLU A 67 -28.44 3.16 -0.31
N GLY A 68 -28.98 3.22 -1.52
CA GLY A 68 -28.22 3.00 -2.76
C GLY A 68 -27.96 1.53 -3.13
N ASP A 69 -28.45 0.56 -2.35
CA ASP A 69 -28.42 -0.84 -2.77
C ASP A 69 -29.19 -1.03 -4.08
N ALA A 70 -28.63 -1.81 -4.98
CA ALA A 70 -29.22 -2.09 -6.29
C ALA A 70 -28.95 -3.53 -6.73
N LEU A 71 -29.89 -4.09 -7.48
CA LEU A 71 -29.79 -5.40 -8.12
C LEU A 71 -29.47 -5.25 -9.60
N GLY A 72 -28.77 -6.21 -10.17
CA GLY A 72 -28.71 -6.38 -11.61
C GLY A 72 -29.61 -7.51 -12.06
N VAL A 73 -30.30 -7.29 -13.18
CA VAL A 73 -31.30 -8.23 -13.71
C VAL A 73 -30.96 -8.58 -15.16
N PHE A 74 -30.93 -9.88 -15.44
CA PHE A 74 -30.83 -10.44 -16.79
C PHE A 74 -32.06 -11.29 -17.08
N SER A 75 -32.37 -11.45 -18.37
CA SER A 75 -33.31 -12.46 -18.88
C SER A 75 -32.73 -13.08 -20.15
N ARG A 76 -32.95 -14.39 -20.30
CA ARG A 76 -32.75 -15.09 -21.58
C ARG A 76 -34.06 -15.42 -22.29
N THR A 77 -35.21 -15.06 -21.70
CA THR A 77 -36.50 -15.32 -22.32
C THR A 77 -36.61 -14.56 -23.64
N ALA A 78 -37.04 -15.26 -24.69
CA ALA A 78 -37.15 -14.65 -26.01
C ALA A 78 -38.13 -13.47 -26.00
N GLY A 79 -37.75 -12.37 -26.65
CA GLY A 79 -38.57 -11.17 -26.76
C GLY A 79 -38.40 -10.14 -25.63
N THR A 80 -37.54 -10.41 -24.64
CA THR A 80 -37.18 -9.43 -23.59
C THR A 80 -35.99 -8.57 -23.98
N ASP A 81 -35.88 -7.36 -23.42
CA ASP A 81 -34.71 -6.47 -23.53
C ASP A 81 -33.92 -6.33 -22.21
N ILE A 82 -34.09 -7.29 -21.29
CA ILE A 82 -33.50 -7.25 -19.95
C ILE A 82 -32.07 -7.79 -20.00
N ASN A 83 -31.11 -6.88 -20.13
CA ASN A 83 -29.67 -7.19 -20.09
C ASN A 83 -28.95 -6.28 -19.08
N ASN A 84 -28.56 -6.85 -17.94
CA ASN A 84 -27.96 -6.15 -16.79
C ASN A 84 -28.72 -4.86 -16.38
N VAL A 85 -30.06 -4.93 -16.35
CA VAL A 85 -30.89 -3.81 -15.93
C VAL A 85 -30.69 -3.56 -14.45
N GLN A 86 -30.49 -2.30 -14.08
CA GLN A 86 -30.39 -1.88 -12.68
C GLN A 86 -31.80 -1.83 -12.06
N SER A 87 -32.00 -2.49 -10.93
CA SER A 87 -33.18 -2.32 -10.08
C SER A 87 -32.78 -1.62 -8.78
N LEU A 88 -33.31 -0.42 -8.55
CA LEU A 88 -32.96 0.41 -7.40
C LEU A 88 -33.85 0.08 -6.20
N LEU A 89 -33.27 0.04 -5.00
CA LEU A 89 -34.02 -0.09 -3.75
C LEU A 89 -34.92 1.12 -3.53
N SER A 90 -36.16 0.88 -3.11
CA SER A 90 -37.07 1.93 -2.63
C SER A 90 -36.65 2.48 -1.27
N ASP A 91 -36.79 3.79 -1.07
CA ASP A 91 -36.49 4.49 0.19
C ASP A 91 -37.21 3.88 1.40
N GLU A 92 -38.42 3.35 1.21
CA GLU A 92 -39.22 2.71 2.27
C GLU A 92 -38.60 1.39 2.77
N SER A 93 -37.73 0.78 1.96
CA SER A 93 -37.06 -0.48 2.28
C SER A 93 -35.70 -0.30 2.96
N ILE A 94 -35.20 0.94 3.09
CA ILE A 94 -33.93 1.21 3.77
C ILE A 94 -34.05 0.83 5.26
N GLY A 95 -33.07 0.08 5.75
CA GLY A 95 -33.04 -0.45 7.11
C GLY A 95 -33.98 -1.64 7.34
N GLN A 96 -34.66 -2.16 6.31
CA GLN A 96 -35.60 -3.27 6.41
C GLN A 96 -34.98 -4.60 5.97
N ASN A 97 -35.60 -5.71 6.41
CA ASN A 97 -35.21 -7.08 6.05
C ASN A 97 -35.90 -7.65 4.80
N SER A 98 -36.79 -6.87 4.20
CA SER A 98 -37.38 -7.08 2.89
C SER A 98 -37.10 -5.85 2.04
N GLY A 99 -36.91 -6.04 0.75
CA GLY A 99 -36.59 -4.94 -0.17
C GLY A 99 -37.55 -4.91 -1.34
N VAL A 100 -38.09 -3.73 -1.65
CA VAL A 100 -38.80 -3.47 -2.91
C VAL A 100 -37.84 -2.75 -3.83
N PHE A 101 -37.65 -3.30 -5.03
CA PHE A 101 -36.79 -2.75 -6.06
C PHE A 101 -37.58 -2.49 -7.34
N THR A 102 -37.25 -1.41 -8.04
CA THR A 102 -37.93 -1.05 -9.29
C THR A 102 -36.95 -0.83 -10.43
N SER A 103 -37.35 -1.24 -11.62
CA SER A 103 -36.67 -0.96 -12.90
C SER A 103 -37.66 -0.40 -13.89
N ASP A 104 -37.32 0.73 -14.49
CA ASP A 104 -38.13 1.39 -15.51
C ASP A 104 -37.73 0.93 -16.92
N ASP A 105 -38.63 1.12 -17.87
CA ASP A 105 -38.40 0.90 -19.31
C ASP A 105 -37.96 -0.52 -19.69
N VAL A 106 -38.51 -1.55 -19.06
CA VAL A 106 -38.22 -2.96 -19.37
C VAL A 106 -39.31 -3.63 -20.21
N LYS A 107 -38.92 -4.38 -21.24
CA LYS A 107 -39.79 -5.22 -22.08
C LYS A 107 -39.77 -6.68 -21.60
N MET A 108 -40.94 -7.15 -21.15
CA MET A 108 -41.18 -8.57 -20.85
C MET A 108 -41.49 -9.38 -22.11
N ALA A 109 -41.48 -10.71 -22.00
CA ALA A 109 -41.89 -11.59 -23.08
C ALA A 109 -43.37 -11.36 -23.46
N GLU A 110 -43.64 -11.38 -24.76
CA GLU A 110 -45.00 -11.14 -25.31
C GLU A 110 -45.97 -12.29 -25.00
N GLU A 111 -45.45 -13.52 -24.89
CA GLU A 111 -46.19 -14.71 -24.48
C GLU A 111 -45.41 -15.51 -23.44
N GLY A 112 -46.12 -16.09 -22.45
CA GLY A 112 -45.52 -16.91 -21.40
C GLY A 112 -44.95 -16.10 -20.24
N ALA A 113 -44.24 -16.79 -19.36
CA ALA A 113 -43.61 -16.17 -18.20
C ALA A 113 -42.17 -15.79 -18.51
N THR A 114 -41.72 -14.63 -18.02
CA THR A 114 -40.34 -14.17 -18.19
C THR A 114 -39.50 -14.69 -17.03
N GLU A 115 -38.41 -15.40 -17.34
CA GLU A 115 -37.44 -15.87 -16.35
C GLU A 115 -36.38 -14.80 -16.11
N LEU A 116 -36.22 -14.42 -14.86
CA LEU A 116 -35.26 -13.42 -14.41
C LEU A 116 -34.10 -14.08 -13.66
N LEU A 117 -32.89 -13.67 -14.00
CA LEU A 117 -31.66 -13.90 -13.25
C LEU A 117 -31.32 -12.61 -12.52
N ILE A 118 -31.32 -12.64 -11.20
CA ILE A 118 -31.12 -11.47 -10.34
C ILE A 118 -29.80 -11.66 -9.60
N TYR A 119 -28.97 -10.62 -9.51
CA TYR A 119 -27.76 -10.64 -8.67
C TYR A 119 -27.56 -9.35 -7.88
N TYR A 120 -26.76 -9.45 -6.82
CA TYR A 120 -26.38 -8.37 -5.92
C TYR A 120 -24.91 -8.51 -5.50
N PRO A 121 -24.16 -7.41 -5.34
CA PRO A 121 -24.56 -6.03 -5.66
C PRO A 121 -24.47 -5.74 -7.17
N TYR A 122 -25.33 -4.87 -7.68
CA TYR A 122 -25.30 -4.42 -9.06
C TYR A 122 -23.95 -3.82 -9.45
N ARG A 123 -23.46 -4.18 -10.64
CA ARG A 123 -22.35 -3.50 -11.31
C ARG A 123 -22.67 -3.31 -12.78
N ALA A 124 -22.52 -2.09 -13.27
CA ALA A 124 -22.80 -1.77 -14.68
C ALA A 124 -21.93 -2.59 -15.67
N SER A 125 -20.73 -2.97 -15.26
CA SER A 125 -19.78 -3.75 -16.08
C SER A 125 -19.98 -5.27 -16.02
N THR A 126 -20.97 -5.76 -15.27
CA THR A 126 -21.21 -7.20 -15.18
C THR A 126 -21.88 -7.72 -16.45
N GLU A 127 -21.36 -8.81 -16.97
CA GLU A 127 -21.89 -9.51 -18.14
C GLU A 127 -22.29 -10.93 -17.76
N LEU A 128 -23.35 -11.42 -18.41
CA LEU A 128 -23.72 -12.84 -18.39
C LEU A 128 -22.96 -13.54 -19.52
N ALA A 129 -22.31 -14.66 -19.24
CA ALA A 129 -21.59 -15.44 -20.25
C ALA A 129 -22.50 -15.80 -21.43
N GLU A 130 -21.99 -15.96 -22.66
CA GLU A 130 -22.87 -16.07 -23.84
C GLU A 130 -23.83 -17.28 -23.81
N ASN A 131 -23.35 -18.44 -23.35
CA ASN A 131 -24.01 -19.73 -23.53
C ASN A 131 -24.51 -20.39 -22.22
N ASP A 132 -24.26 -19.78 -21.06
CA ASP A 132 -24.67 -20.30 -19.76
C ASP A 132 -25.01 -19.17 -18.77
N ASN A 133 -25.64 -19.50 -17.65
CA ASN A 133 -26.06 -18.51 -16.66
C ASN A 133 -24.94 -18.21 -15.66
N LYS A 134 -23.76 -17.82 -16.18
CA LYS A 134 -22.58 -17.57 -15.36
C LYS A 134 -22.21 -16.09 -15.32
N ILE A 135 -21.80 -15.65 -14.13
CA ILE A 135 -21.32 -14.29 -13.88
C ILE A 135 -19.92 -14.37 -13.30
N THR A 136 -18.96 -13.71 -13.95
CA THR A 136 -17.61 -13.51 -13.42
C THR A 136 -17.54 -12.21 -12.63
N SER A 137 -16.96 -12.26 -11.44
CA SER A 137 -16.80 -11.12 -10.54
C SER A 137 -15.54 -11.26 -9.69
N THR A 138 -15.28 -10.26 -8.86
CA THR A 138 -14.10 -10.19 -8.00
C THR A 138 -14.49 -9.78 -6.59
N LEU A 139 -14.06 -10.58 -5.61
CA LEU A 139 -14.06 -10.25 -4.20
C LEU A 139 -12.75 -9.53 -3.85
N SER A 140 -12.86 -8.28 -3.39
CA SER A 140 -11.69 -7.49 -3.00
C SER A 140 -10.93 -8.15 -1.86
N VAL A 141 -9.60 -8.18 -1.99
CA VAL A 141 -8.66 -8.66 -0.97
C VAL A 141 -8.69 -7.75 0.25
N GLU A 142 -8.78 -6.43 0.02
CA GLU A 142 -8.87 -5.40 1.05
C GLU A 142 -10.29 -4.82 1.09
N GLN A 143 -10.90 -4.86 2.26
CA GLN A 143 -12.26 -4.41 2.53
C GLN A 143 -12.24 -3.30 3.56
N GLU A 144 -13.16 -2.35 3.44
CA GLU A 144 -13.22 -1.21 4.35
C GLU A 144 -14.50 -1.22 5.17
N GLN A 145 -14.33 -1.24 6.48
CA GLN A 145 -15.37 -1.05 7.47
C GLN A 145 -15.23 0.36 8.06
N SER A 146 -16.35 1.04 8.32
CA SER A 146 -16.29 2.44 8.75
C SER A 146 -15.69 2.61 10.17
N ARG A 147 -16.24 1.86 11.13
CA ARG A 147 -15.89 1.87 12.56
C ARG A 147 -16.17 0.49 13.17
N PRO A 148 -15.61 0.17 14.34
CA PRO A 148 -15.92 -1.09 15.03
C PRO A 148 -17.43 -1.31 15.21
N GLY A 149 -17.88 -2.55 15.01
CA GLY A 149 -19.28 -2.97 15.13
C GLY A 149 -20.16 -2.63 13.92
N ASP A 150 -19.71 -1.78 12.99
CA ASP A 150 -20.44 -1.49 11.76
C ASP A 150 -20.27 -2.63 10.73
N SER A 151 -21.37 -3.19 10.23
CA SER A 151 -21.35 -4.27 9.24
C SER A 151 -21.92 -3.87 7.87
N HIS A 152 -22.27 -2.60 7.64
CA HIS A 152 -22.96 -2.18 6.41
C HIS A 152 -22.11 -2.40 5.13
N HIS A 153 -20.78 -2.45 5.25
CA HIS A 153 -19.90 -2.68 4.10
C HIS A 153 -19.99 -4.09 3.52
N ILE A 154 -20.44 -5.08 4.30
CA ILE A 154 -20.38 -6.48 3.87
C ILE A 154 -21.22 -6.74 2.61
N GLY A 155 -22.32 -6.01 2.41
CA GLY A 155 -23.17 -6.11 1.23
C GLY A 155 -22.41 -5.72 -0.04
N LYS A 156 -21.67 -4.61 0.01
CA LYS A 156 -20.80 -4.13 -1.08
C LYS A 156 -19.75 -5.17 -1.50
N TYR A 157 -19.22 -5.93 -0.55
CA TYR A 157 -18.22 -6.98 -0.80
C TYR A 157 -18.83 -8.38 -0.95
N GLY A 158 -20.14 -8.52 -0.75
CA GLY A 158 -20.87 -9.77 -0.90
C GLY A 158 -21.07 -10.15 -2.37
N PHE A 159 -21.63 -11.34 -2.56
CA PHE A 159 -22.24 -11.73 -3.82
C PHE A 159 -23.42 -12.64 -3.53
N ALA A 160 -24.54 -12.34 -4.16
CA ALA A 160 -25.75 -13.12 -4.03
C ALA A 160 -26.54 -13.07 -5.32
N PHE A 161 -27.36 -14.09 -5.54
CA PHE A 161 -28.16 -14.18 -6.74
C PHE A 161 -29.46 -14.94 -6.48
N ALA A 162 -30.40 -14.81 -7.39
CA ALA A 162 -31.69 -15.49 -7.35
C ALA A 162 -32.21 -15.71 -8.75
N LYS A 163 -33.19 -16.61 -8.84
CA LYS A 163 -34.06 -16.73 -10.00
C LYS A 163 -35.48 -16.34 -9.61
N ALA A 164 -36.16 -15.67 -10.52
CA ALA A 164 -37.56 -15.35 -10.35
C ALA A 164 -38.29 -15.47 -11.69
N THR A 165 -39.61 -15.50 -11.63
CA THR A 165 -40.45 -15.53 -12.81
C THR A 165 -41.48 -14.43 -12.72
N VAL A 166 -41.65 -13.67 -13.80
CA VAL A 166 -42.68 -12.63 -13.94
C VAL A 166 -43.74 -13.12 -14.89
N SER A 167 -44.99 -13.11 -14.44
CA SER A 167 -46.17 -13.36 -15.27
C SER A 167 -46.72 -12.02 -15.78
N SER A 168 -46.98 -11.90 -17.08
CA SER A 168 -47.77 -10.77 -17.60
C SER A 168 -49.22 -10.88 -17.11
N PRO A 169 -49.87 -9.81 -16.62
CA PRO A 169 -49.49 -8.39 -16.69
C PRO A 169 -48.92 -7.79 -15.39
N ASP A 170 -48.64 -8.60 -14.36
CA ASP A 170 -48.41 -8.11 -13.00
C ASP A 170 -47.10 -7.32 -12.84
N MET A 171 -46.14 -7.52 -13.76
CA MET A 171 -44.81 -6.88 -13.74
C MET A 171 -44.13 -6.97 -12.36
N LEU A 172 -44.45 -8.02 -11.61
CA LEU A 172 -44.04 -8.22 -10.24
C LEU A 172 -43.43 -9.61 -10.09
N ALA A 173 -42.22 -9.67 -9.52
CA ALA A 173 -41.57 -10.91 -9.15
C ALA A 173 -41.17 -10.88 -7.67
N LYS A 174 -41.36 -12.01 -6.99
CA LYS A 174 -40.82 -12.25 -5.65
C LYS A 174 -39.60 -13.12 -5.77
N PHE A 175 -38.56 -12.82 -5.00
CA PHE A 175 -37.32 -13.59 -5.01
C PHE A 175 -36.73 -13.72 -3.60
N THR A 176 -35.78 -14.63 -3.46
CA THR A 176 -34.95 -14.81 -2.26
C THR A 176 -33.52 -14.99 -2.72
N LEU A 177 -32.62 -14.15 -2.23
CA LEU A 177 -31.21 -14.24 -2.60
C LEU A 177 -30.53 -15.43 -1.92
N ASN A 178 -29.77 -16.17 -2.71
CA ASN A 178 -28.77 -17.14 -2.28
C ASN A 178 -27.42 -16.42 -2.14
N HIS A 179 -26.91 -16.30 -0.91
CA HIS A 179 -25.61 -15.67 -0.68
C HIS A 179 -24.49 -16.67 -0.91
N ALA A 180 -23.68 -16.39 -1.92
CA ALA A 180 -22.58 -17.26 -2.33
C ALA A 180 -21.35 -17.14 -1.41
N MET A 181 -21.26 -16.04 -0.65
CA MET A 181 -20.09 -15.73 0.18
C MET A 181 -20.24 -16.20 1.62
N ALA A 182 -19.09 -16.41 2.28
CA ALA A 182 -18.99 -16.62 3.73
C ALA A 182 -18.66 -15.29 4.43
N TYR A 183 -19.13 -15.14 5.66
CA TYR A 183 -18.88 -13.95 6.46
C TYR A 183 -18.15 -14.35 7.74
N VAL A 184 -17.23 -13.52 8.19
CA VAL A 184 -16.46 -13.74 9.41
C VAL A 184 -16.65 -12.55 10.33
N LYS A 185 -17.01 -12.81 11.58
CA LYS A 185 -17.06 -11.83 12.67
C LYS A 185 -15.85 -12.07 13.56
N PHE A 186 -14.92 -11.12 13.59
CA PHE A 186 -13.85 -11.09 14.58
C PHE A 186 -14.32 -10.32 15.81
N SER A 187 -14.11 -10.89 17.00
CA SER A 187 -14.33 -10.19 18.27
C SER A 187 -13.00 -10.11 19.01
N ILE A 188 -12.43 -8.92 19.08
CA ILE A 188 -11.06 -8.68 19.52
C ILE A 188 -11.09 -7.88 20.82
N SER A 189 -10.35 -8.30 21.84
CA SER A 189 -10.17 -7.55 23.08
C SER A 189 -8.73 -7.64 23.56
N SER A 190 -8.24 -6.60 24.24
CA SER A 190 -6.90 -6.60 24.85
C SER A 190 -6.85 -5.76 26.11
N GLN A 191 -6.13 -6.21 27.14
CA GLN A 191 -5.75 -5.36 28.26
C GLN A 191 -4.42 -4.63 27.99
N GLU A 192 -3.43 -5.36 27.49
CA GLU A 192 -2.06 -4.88 27.21
C GLU A 192 -2.04 -3.80 26.12
N LEU A 193 -2.85 -3.97 25.08
CA LEU A 193 -2.89 -3.10 23.89
C LEU A 193 -4.13 -2.21 23.88
N SER A 194 -4.76 -2.00 25.05
CA SER A 194 -5.99 -1.19 25.18
C SER A 194 -5.82 0.29 24.79
N THR A 195 -4.58 0.79 24.78
CA THR A 195 -4.23 2.14 24.33
C THR A 195 -3.96 2.24 22.82
N TYR A 196 -4.05 1.15 22.08
CA TYR A 196 -3.89 1.13 20.63
C TYR A 196 -5.24 1.16 19.95
N LYS A 197 -5.28 1.72 18.75
CA LYS A 197 -6.45 1.65 17.88
C LYS A 197 -6.37 0.39 17.04
N LEU A 198 -7.45 -0.39 16.99
CA LEU A 198 -7.54 -1.54 16.09
C LEU A 198 -7.64 -1.03 14.66
N LYS A 199 -6.70 -1.42 13.79
CA LYS A 199 -6.59 -0.90 12.43
C LYS A 199 -7.14 -1.87 11.39
N SER A 200 -6.74 -3.13 11.46
CA SER A 200 -7.19 -4.15 10.52
C SER A 200 -7.10 -5.57 11.08
N VAL A 201 -7.85 -6.48 10.48
CA VAL A 201 -7.78 -7.92 10.74
C VAL A 201 -7.76 -8.66 9.41
N SER A 202 -6.83 -9.61 9.26
CA SER A 202 -6.76 -10.51 8.11
C SER A 202 -6.93 -11.96 8.52
N LEU A 203 -7.62 -12.73 7.68
CA LEU A 203 -7.61 -14.20 7.72
C LEU A 203 -6.68 -14.68 6.62
N TYR A 204 -5.69 -15.52 6.97
CA TYR A 204 -4.67 -15.96 6.01
C TYR A 204 -4.33 -17.45 6.17
N ASP A 205 -4.52 -18.22 5.10
CA ASP A 205 -3.96 -19.57 4.96
C ASP A 205 -2.58 -19.50 4.27
N LYS A 206 -1.53 -19.33 5.08
CA LYS A 206 -0.16 -19.17 4.59
C LYS A 206 0.40 -20.43 3.95
N GLU A 207 0.11 -21.60 4.50
CA GLU A 207 0.80 -22.85 4.15
C GLU A 207 0.13 -23.56 2.97
N THR A 208 -1.19 -23.78 3.04
CA THR A 208 -1.88 -24.54 1.98
C THR A 208 -2.44 -23.67 0.86
N LYS A 209 -2.41 -22.35 1.05
CA LYS A 209 -2.81 -21.33 0.06
C LYS A 209 -4.25 -21.48 -0.42
N THR A 210 -5.18 -21.88 0.45
CA THR A 210 -6.62 -21.97 0.14
C THR A 210 -7.14 -20.59 -0.31
N PRO A 211 -7.78 -20.46 -1.48
CA PRO A 211 -8.36 -19.20 -1.94
C PRO A 211 -9.40 -18.65 -0.97
N LEU A 212 -9.25 -17.37 -0.59
CA LEU A 212 -10.18 -16.65 0.29
C LEU A 212 -10.75 -15.37 -0.36
N SER A 213 -10.07 -14.82 -1.37
CA SER A 213 -10.51 -13.66 -2.14
C SER A 213 -9.95 -13.67 -3.57
N GLY A 214 -10.36 -12.70 -4.40
CA GLY A 214 -9.89 -12.53 -5.78
C GLY A 214 -11.00 -12.73 -6.82
N VAL A 215 -10.66 -13.28 -7.98
CA VAL A 215 -11.61 -13.52 -9.09
C VAL A 215 -12.38 -14.83 -8.90
N PHE A 216 -13.68 -14.82 -9.17
CA PHE A 216 -14.54 -16.00 -9.17
C PHE A 216 -15.58 -15.93 -10.29
N THR A 217 -16.13 -17.09 -10.65
CA THR A 217 -17.31 -17.22 -11.51
C THR A 217 -18.39 -17.96 -10.75
N ALA A 218 -19.56 -17.32 -10.64
CA ALA A 218 -20.76 -17.90 -10.07
C ALA A 218 -21.63 -18.51 -11.16
N ASP A 219 -22.04 -19.76 -10.95
CA ASP A 219 -23.01 -20.44 -11.79
C ASP A 219 -24.40 -20.34 -11.14
N LEU A 220 -25.29 -19.57 -11.78
CA LEU A 220 -26.62 -19.31 -11.25
C LEU A 220 -27.56 -20.52 -11.46
N ASP A 221 -27.15 -21.55 -12.23
CA ASP A 221 -27.90 -22.80 -12.41
C ASP A 221 -27.59 -23.82 -11.32
N THR A 222 -26.34 -23.90 -10.86
CA THR A 222 -25.88 -24.92 -9.89
C THR A 222 -25.63 -24.38 -8.48
N ASP A 223 -25.71 -23.07 -8.29
CA ASP A 223 -25.30 -22.36 -7.07
C ASP A 223 -23.80 -22.49 -6.72
N GLU A 224 -22.95 -22.91 -7.66
CA GLU A 224 -21.52 -23.16 -7.43
C GLU A 224 -20.64 -21.93 -7.71
N LEU A 225 -19.57 -21.79 -6.92
CA LEU A 225 -18.49 -20.85 -7.18
C LEU A 225 -17.26 -21.60 -7.72
N THR A 226 -16.72 -21.10 -8.83
CA THR A 226 -15.42 -21.54 -9.37
C THR A 226 -14.42 -20.39 -9.25
N TYR A 227 -13.20 -20.69 -8.85
CA TYR A 227 -12.18 -19.66 -8.56
C TYR A 227 -11.22 -19.49 -9.74
N GLY A 228 -10.90 -18.23 -10.07
CA GLY A 228 -10.01 -17.87 -11.17
C GLY A 228 -8.52 -18.04 -10.83
N THR A 229 -7.66 -17.48 -11.68
CA THR A 229 -6.20 -17.50 -11.48
C THR A 229 -5.70 -16.39 -10.56
N ASP A 230 -6.35 -15.23 -10.55
CA ASP A 230 -6.02 -14.12 -9.66
C ASP A 230 -6.79 -14.23 -8.34
N VAL A 231 -6.36 -15.19 -7.53
CA VAL A 231 -6.90 -15.44 -6.19
C VAL A 231 -5.84 -15.25 -5.14
N LYS A 232 -6.26 -14.82 -3.95
CA LYS A 232 -5.39 -14.66 -2.80
C LYS A 232 -5.79 -15.63 -1.69
N PRO A 233 -4.80 -16.19 -0.97
CA PRO A 233 -5.04 -17.08 0.16
C PRO A 233 -5.41 -16.34 1.45
N TYR A 234 -5.73 -15.04 1.34
CA TYR A 234 -6.08 -14.17 2.44
C TYR A 234 -7.17 -13.19 2.04
N ALA A 235 -7.82 -12.63 3.04
CA ALA A 235 -8.68 -11.45 2.91
C ALA A 235 -8.52 -10.59 4.17
N THR A 236 -8.57 -9.28 4.00
CA THR A 236 -8.34 -8.28 5.03
C THR A 236 -9.52 -7.32 5.11
N VAL A 237 -9.87 -6.93 6.33
CA VAL A 237 -10.77 -5.80 6.60
C VAL A 237 -10.03 -4.75 7.42
N SER A 238 -10.12 -3.50 6.98
CA SER A 238 -9.49 -2.33 7.59
C SER A 238 -10.54 -1.32 8.05
N LEU A 239 -10.24 -0.60 9.12
CA LEU A 239 -11.11 0.46 9.67
C LEU A 239 -10.72 1.83 9.10
N THR A 240 -11.71 2.55 8.55
CA THR A 240 -11.51 3.92 8.07
C THR A 240 -11.44 4.92 9.23
N THR A 241 -12.19 4.66 10.31
CA THR A 241 -12.13 5.40 11.58
C THR A 241 -11.76 4.45 12.73
N PRO A 242 -10.48 4.13 12.93
CA PRO A 242 -10.01 3.29 14.03
C PRO A 242 -10.30 3.89 15.41
N GLU A 243 -10.73 3.05 16.36
CA GLU A 243 -11.01 3.44 17.74
C GLU A 243 -10.11 2.64 18.72
N LEU A 244 -9.86 3.21 19.91
CA LEU A 244 -9.08 2.56 20.95
C LEU A 244 -9.69 1.21 21.35
N LEU A 245 -8.86 0.17 21.47
CA LEU A 245 -9.24 -1.17 21.92
C LEU A 245 -9.47 -1.23 23.45
N ALA A 246 -10.12 -0.21 24.01
CA ALA A 246 -10.42 -0.09 25.44
C ALA A 246 -11.44 -1.14 25.92
N SER A 247 -12.21 -1.70 25.00
CA SER A 247 -13.15 -2.81 25.20
C SER A 247 -13.11 -3.76 24.01
N ALA A 248 -13.86 -4.87 24.09
CA ALA A 248 -14.04 -5.74 22.94
C ALA A 248 -14.61 -4.97 21.75
N GLN A 249 -14.04 -5.19 20.57
CA GLN A 249 -14.47 -4.60 19.30
C GLN A 249 -14.78 -5.71 18.30
N ASP A 250 -15.87 -5.54 17.56
CA ASP A 250 -16.30 -6.46 16.51
C ASP A 250 -15.95 -5.91 15.12
N ILE A 251 -15.43 -6.77 14.25
CA ILE A 251 -15.09 -6.43 12.85
C ILE A 251 -15.58 -7.54 11.92
N TYR A 252 -16.04 -7.17 10.73
CA TYR A 252 -16.67 -8.10 9.79
C TYR A 252 -15.91 -8.18 8.47
N LEU A 253 -15.71 -9.41 7.98
CA LEU A 253 -15.00 -9.72 6.74
C LEU A 253 -15.87 -10.60 5.86
N THR A 254 -15.95 -10.29 4.56
CA THR A 254 -16.50 -11.19 3.55
C THR A 254 -15.38 -12.02 2.93
N THR A 255 -15.59 -13.32 2.74
CA THR A 255 -14.60 -14.25 2.17
C THR A 255 -15.30 -15.30 1.33
N TYR A 256 -14.54 -16.01 0.49
CA TYR A 256 -15.02 -17.23 -0.11
C TYR A 256 -15.41 -18.28 0.93
N PRO A 257 -16.43 -19.10 0.65
CA PRO A 257 -16.62 -20.37 1.35
C PRO A 257 -15.38 -21.24 1.16
N ALA A 258 -14.87 -21.78 2.25
CA ALA A 258 -13.62 -22.54 2.25
C ALA A 258 -13.64 -23.61 3.33
N ASP A 259 -13.10 -24.78 3.02
CA ASP A 259 -12.80 -25.77 4.05
C ASP A 259 -11.36 -25.58 4.55
N LEU A 260 -11.26 -25.02 5.76
CA LEU A 260 -10.00 -24.81 6.45
C LEU A 260 -9.78 -25.85 7.56
N SER A 261 -10.64 -26.86 7.67
CA SER A 261 -10.59 -27.86 8.74
C SER A 261 -9.28 -28.65 8.69
N GLY A 262 -8.60 -28.77 9.83
CA GLY A 262 -7.30 -29.45 9.92
C GLY A 262 -6.11 -28.67 9.36
N LYS A 263 -6.31 -27.40 8.96
CA LYS A 263 -5.24 -26.50 8.54
C LYS A 263 -4.93 -25.49 9.64
N GLU A 264 -3.69 -25.03 9.71
CA GLU A 264 -3.33 -23.88 10.54
C GLU A 264 -3.56 -22.59 9.74
N VAL A 265 -4.31 -21.66 10.33
CA VAL A 265 -4.64 -20.37 9.72
C VAL A 265 -4.18 -19.23 10.61
N TYR A 266 -3.70 -18.17 9.99
CA TYR A 266 -3.29 -16.97 10.69
C TYR A 266 -4.45 -15.99 10.79
N ILE A 267 -4.67 -15.49 12.00
CA ILE A 267 -5.45 -14.28 12.26
C ILE A 267 -4.43 -13.17 12.50
N VAL A 268 -4.27 -12.28 11.53
CA VAL A 268 -3.28 -11.20 11.59
C VAL A 268 -4.00 -9.94 12.04
N ILE A 269 -3.65 -9.43 13.22
CA ILE A 269 -4.28 -8.25 13.81
C ILE A 269 -3.28 -7.10 13.75
N THR A 270 -3.67 -6.00 13.12
CA THR A 270 -2.87 -4.77 13.08
C THR A 270 -3.51 -3.72 13.96
N LEU A 271 -2.72 -3.13 14.86
CA LEU A 271 -3.09 -2.01 15.70
C LEU A 271 -2.08 -0.87 15.52
N GLU A 272 -2.49 0.35 15.84
CA GLU A 272 -1.63 1.53 15.73
C GLU A 272 -1.83 2.50 16.89
N ASN A 273 -0.78 3.26 17.19
CA ASN A 273 -0.86 4.48 17.97
C ASN A 273 0.01 5.56 17.29
N ASP A 274 0.16 6.71 17.93
CA ASP A 274 0.90 7.83 17.35
C ASP A 274 2.41 7.57 17.17
N GLN A 275 2.94 6.48 17.74
CA GLN A 275 4.38 6.16 17.75
C GLN A 275 4.75 4.96 16.89
N GLN A 276 3.88 3.95 16.81
CA GLN A 276 4.22 2.66 16.22
C GLN A 276 2.99 1.86 15.75
N THR A 277 3.24 0.95 14.82
CA THR A 277 2.31 -0.09 14.39
C THR A 277 2.66 -1.41 15.07
N VAL A 278 1.64 -2.14 15.52
CA VAL A 278 1.75 -3.46 16.12
C VAL A 278 0.97 -4.45 15.25
N THR A 279 1.66 -5.42 14.66
CA THR A 279 1.05 -6.48 13.84
C THR A 279 1.29 -7.83 14.51
N ILE A 280 0.23 -8.56 14.83
CA ILE A 280 0.33 -9.81 15.58
C ILE A 280 -0.31 -10.94 14.73
N PRO A 281 0.50 -11.80 14.10
CA PRO A 281 0.01 -13.02 13.49
C PRO A 281 -0.23 -14.07 14.58
N ILE A 282 -1.48 -14.52 14.71
CA ILE A 282 -1.88 -15.55 15.67
C ILE A 282 -2.27 -16.81 14.91
N LEU A 283 -1.67 -17.93 15.28
CA LEU A 283 -2.03 -19.22 14.72
C LEU A 283 -3.31 -19.76 15.37
N LYS A 284 -4.25 -20.20 14.53
CA LYS A 284 -5.49 -20.86 14.94
C LYS A 284 -5.72 -22.12 14.11
N GLU A 285 -6.44 -23.07 14.69
CA GLU A 285 -7.00 -24.18 13.93
C GLU A 285 -8.12 -23.67 13.02
N GLY A 286 -8.00 -23.93 11.72
CA GLY A 286 -8.99 -23.59 10.73
C GLY A 286 -10.26 -24.44 10.86
N LYS A 287 -11.37 -23.89 10.39
CA LYS A 287 -12.69 -24.55 10.34
C LYS A 287 -13.36 -24.26 9.02
N GLN A 288 -14.41 -25.01 8.72
CA GLN A 288 -15.24 -24.73 7.54
C GLN A 288 -15.90 -23.35 7.64
N LEU A 289 -15.65 -22.52 6.62
CA LEU A 289 -16.35 -21.28 6.35
C LEU A 289 -17.50 -21.58 5.40
N LYS A 290 -18.72 -21.59 5.93
CA LYS A 290 -19.90 -21.92 5.13
C LYS A 290 -20.40 -20.68 4.37
N ALA A 291 -20.75 -20.88 3.11
CA ALA A 291 -21.55 -19.93 2.35
C ALA A 291 -22.80 -19.60 3.15
N ASN A 292 -23.20 -18.33 3.13
CA ASN A 292 -24.35 -17.89 3.88
C ASN A 292 -24.27 -18.36 5.36
N ALA A 293 -23.11 -18.21 6.02
CA ALA A 293 -22.96 -18.28 7.48
C ALA A 293 -22.07 -17.15 8.01
N VAL A 294 -22.34 -16.68 9.24
CA VAL A 294 -21.44 -15.77 9.96
C VAL A 294 -20.61 -16.62 10.92
N ASN A 295 -19.32 -16.73 10.61
CA ASN A 295 -18.35 -17.53 11.35
C ASN A 295 -17.70 -16.60 12.39
N THR A 296 -17.84 -16.91 13.68
CA THR A 296 -17.30 -16.03 14.73
C THR A 296 -15.93 -16.52 15.19
N ILE A 297 -14.95 -15.62 15.21
CA ILE A 297 -13.60 -15.85 15.72
C ILE A 297 -13.35 -14.85 16.85
N ALA A 298 -13.20 -15.36 18.08
CA ALA A 298 -12.90 -14.53 19.23
C ALA A 298 -11.41 -14.58 19.58
N VAL A 299 -10.80 -13.42 19.76
CA VAL A 299 -9.45 -13.24 20.30
C VAL A 299 -9.57 -12.47 21.60
N ASN A 300 -9.59 -13.22 22.69
CA ASN A 300 -9.78 -12.67 24.03
C ASN A 300 -8.43 -12.31 24.64
N ASN A 301 -8.29 -11.07 25.09
CA ASN A 301 -7.08 -10.56 25.75
C ASN A 301 -5.80 -10.75 24.91
N LEU A 302 -5.81 -10.24 23.68
CA LEU A 302 -4.68 -10.18 22.77
C LEU A 302 -3.44 -9.55 23.44
N LYS A 303 -2.27 -10.17 23.23
CA LYS A 303 -0.96 -9.71 23.75
C LYS A 303 0.10 -9.77 22.67
N LEU A 304 1.20 -9.02 22.85
CA LEU A 304 2.37 -9.16 21.97
C LEU A 304 2.93 -10.58 21.96
N SER A 305 2.85 -11.29 23.10
CA SER A 305 3.29 -12.69 23.22
C SER A 305 2.45 -13.69 22.42
N ASP A 306 1.28 -13.30 21.90
CA ASP A 306 0.45 -14.16 21.05
C ASP A 306 0.98 -14.25 19.62
N ASN A 307 2.02 -13.49 19.28
CA ASN A 307 2.75 -13.64 18.02
C ASN A 307 3.27 -15.09 17.88
N SER A 308 2.71 -15.83 16.94
CA SER A 308 3.08 -17.23 16.69
C SER A 308 4.35 -17.40 15.86
N CYS A 309 4.95 -16.31 15.40
CA CYS A 309 6.10 -16.33 14.50
C CYS A 309 7.32 -15.67 15.14
N GLU A 310 8.24 -16.47 15.68
CA GLU A 310 9.49 -15.93 16.29
C GLU A 310 10.34 -15.11 15.31
N TRP A 311 10.26 -15.42 14.01
CA TRP A 311 10.92 -14.73 12.91
C TRP A 311 10.29 -13.39 12.51
N TYR A 312 9.13 -13.06 13.08
CA TYR A 312 8.40 -11.84 12.80
C TYR A 312 8.47 -10.94 14.04
N GLU A 313 8.83 -9.68 13.84
CA GLU A 313 8.84 -8.67 14.89
C GLU A 313 7.53 -7.88 14.85
N PRO A 314 6.65 -8.02 15.86
CA PRO A 314 5.34 -7.43 15.85
C PRO A 314 5.34 -5.90 15.91
N VAL A 315 6.37 -5.28 16.49
CA VAL A 315 6.43 -3.83 16.67
C VAL A 315 7.26 -3.17 15.57
N GLU A 316 6.66 -2.21 14.86
CA GLU A 316 7.33 -1.35 13.89
C GLU A 316 7.15 0.11 14.25
N THR A 317 8.26 0.80 14.49
CA THR A 317 8.28 2.22 14.84
C THR A 317 8.41 3.10 13.61
N ARG A 318 8.97 2.59 12.51
CA ARG A 318 9.11 3.30 11.23
C ARG A 318 7.76 3.42 10.53
N LEU A 319 7.62 4.45 9.69
CA LEU A 319 6.47 4.58 8.83
C LEU A 319 6.34 3.36 7.90
N LEU A 320 5.23 2.63 8.04
CA LEU A 320 4.81 1.58 7.13
C LEU A 320 4.14 2.21 5.90
N ALA A 321 4.91 2.47 4.86
CA ALA A 321 4.41 2.98 3.58
C ALA A 321 3.66 1.90 2.76
N GLY A 322 2.66 1.27 3.39
CA GLY A 322 1.88 0.15 2.86
C GLY A 322 2.71 -1.11 2.55
N GLY A 323 3.86 -1.27 3.21
CA GLY A 323 4.89 -2.22 2.83
C GLY A 323 5.34 -3.17 3.94
N TRP A 324 6.45 -3.84 3.66
CA TRP A 324 7.14 -4.72 4.58
C TRP A 324 8.65 -4.50 4.51
N ALA A 325 9.33 -4.88 5.56
CA ALA A 325 10.78 -4.85 5.63
C ALA A 325 11.28 -5.94 6.57
N TYR A 326 12.59 -5.99 6.74
CA TYR A 326 13.25 -6.88 7.66
C TYR A 326 14.27 -6.08 8.48
N GLY A 327 14.61 -6.60 9.65
CA GLY A 327 15.57 -5.98 10.56
C GLY A 327 15.18 -4.57 11.01
N GLU A 328 16.08 -3.95 11.76
CA GLU A 328 15.80 -2.66 12.42
C GLU A 328 16.10 -1.44 11.53
N SER A 329 16.94 -1.58 10.50
CA SER A 329 17.25 -0.51 9.56
C SER A 329 17.89 -1.07 8.29
N ASN A 330 17.84 -0.31 7.19
CA ASN A 330 18.43 -0.72 5.91
C ASN A 330 19.93 -0.43 5.80
N CYS A 331 20.56 0.04 6.88
CA CYS A 331 21.98 0.36 6.92
C CYS A 331 22.59 0.07 8.29
N LEU A 332 23.55 -0.85 8.31
CA LEU A 332 24.43 -1.10 9.43
C LEU A 332 25.67 -0.20 9.34
N LEU A 333 25.76 0.78 10.24
CA LEU A 333 26.94 1.61 10.41
C LEU A 333 27.98 0.88 11.27
N THR A 334 29.23 0.80 10.79
CA THR A 334 30.32 0.14 11.52
C THR A 334 31.67 0.84 11.33
N ASN A 335 32.55 0.74 12.33
CA ASN A 335 33.86 1.36 12.29
C ASN A 335 34.86 0.57 11.43
N ILE A 336 35.86 1.28 10.91
CA ILE A 336 36.99 0.70 10.19
C ILE A 336 37.95 0.03 11.18
N SER A 337 38.31 -1.24 10.95
CA SER A 337 39.26 -1.98 11.79
C SER A 337 40.05 -3.00 10.99
N THR A 338 41.37 -3.03 11.17
CA THR A 338 42.24 -4.10 10.64
C THR A 338 42.09 -5.41 11.39
N SER A 339 41.67 -5.35 12.66
CA SER A 339 41.43 -6.53 13.50
C SER A 339 40.02 -7.10 13.33
N GLY A 340 39.17 -6.42 12.58
CA GLY A 340 37.75 -6.74 12.41
C GLY A 340 36.85 -6.03 13.43
N VAL A 341 35.59 -5.83 13.07
CA VAL A 341 34.48 -5.45 13.97
C VAL A 341 33.35 -6.43 13.74
N SER A 342 32.78 -6.97 14.82
CA SER A 342 31.59 -7.82 14.77
C SER A 342 30.39 -7.02 15.23
N ASN A 343 29.35 -7.01 14.42
CA ASN A 343 28.09 -6.37 14.73
C ASN A 343 26.97 -7.40 14.63
N THR A 344 26.09 -7.44 15.62
CA THR A 344 24.92 -8.30 15.60
C THR A 344 23.70 -7.48 15.21
N MET A 345 22.86 -8.03 14.35
CA MET A 345 21.60 -7.41 13.99
C MET A 345 20.49 -8.43 13.77
N SER A 346 19.28 -8.03 14.13
CA SER A 346 18.07 -8.78 13.82
C SER A 346 17.77 -8.72 12.33
N VAL A 347 17.30 -9.84 11.79
CA VAL A 347 16.80 -9.98 10.42
C VAL A 347 15.32 -10.34 10.39
N LYS A 348 14.61 -10.20 11.52
CA LYS A 348 13.17 -10.50 11.60
C LYS A 348 12.35 -9.68 10.61
N ALA A 349 11.32 -10.30 10.06
CA ALA A 349 10.34 -9.66 9.18
C ALA A 349 9.44 -8.68 9.94
N ARG A 350 8.95 -7.64 9.26
CA ARG A 350 8.13 -6.54 9.82
C ARG A 350 7.15 -6.00 8.77
N GLY A 351 6.07 -5.35 9.21
CA GLY A 351 5.08 -4.74 8.32
C GLY A 351 4.07 -5.74 7.76
N ASN A 352 3.70 -5.66 6.50
CA ASN A 352 2.66 -6.54 5.94
C ASN A 352 3.03 -8.04 6.03
N PHE A 353 2.36 -8.78 6.93
CA PHE A 353 2.64 -10.20 7.20
C PHE A 353 2.37 -11.12 5.98
N MET A 354 1.46 -10.71 5.10
CA MET A 354 1.06 -11.51 3.94
C MET A 354 2.14 -11.51 2.85
N GLU A 355 3.02 -10.51 2.84
CA GLU A 355 4.07 -10.29 1.82
C GLU A 355 5.47 -10.74 2.29
N VAL A 356 5.61 -11.17 3.54
CA VAL A 356 6.87 -11.63 4.13
C VAL A 356 6.94 -13.14 4.27
N GLU A 357 8.16 -13.63 4.24
CA GLU A 357 8.54 -15.02 4.52
C GLU A 357 9.65 -15.09 5.56
N GLU A 358 9.81 -16.26 6.16
CA GLU A 358 10.82 -16.50 7.18
C GLU A 358 12.24 -16.35 6.60
N PRO A 359 13.09 -15.50 7.19
CA PRO A 359 14.48 -15.37 6.79
C PRO A 359 15.27 -16.62 7.23
N LYS A 360 15.82 -17.36 6.26
CA LYS A 360 16.55 -18.61 6.52
C LYS A 360 18.04 -18.52 6.24
N TYR A 361 18.43 -17.67 5.28
CA TYR A 361 19.83 -17.55 4.88
C TYR A 361 20.25 -16.11 4.62
N ALA A 362 21.55 -15.86 4.75
CA ALA A 362 22.18 -14.57 4.49
C ALA A 362 23.44 -14.74 3.63
N LYS A 363 23.71 -13.76 2.76
CA LYS A 363 24.86 -13.76 1.84
C LYS A 363 25.41 -12.37 1.60
N THR A 364 26.73 -12.23 1.59
CA THR A 364 27.38 -11.02 1.06
C THR A 364 27.19 -10.95 -0.45
N ILE A 365 26.49 -9.92 -0.93
CA ILE A 365 26.23 -9.73 -2.37
C ILE A 365 27.04 -8.57 -2.96
N LEU A 366 27.64 -7.72 -2.12
CA LEU A 366 28.57 -6.67 -2.52
C LEU A 366 29.62 -6.46 -1.41
N GLY A 367 30.90 -6.46 -1.79
CA GLY A 367 31.98 -6.00 -0.92
C GLY A 367 32.21 -4.49 -1.05
N CYS A 368 32.72 -3.86 0.01
CA CYS A 368 33.13 -2.45 0.00
C CYS A 368 34.42 -2.16 -0.77
N ASP A 369 35.08 -3.21 -1.25
CA ASP A 369 36.17 -3.13 -2.21
C ASP A 369 35.70 -3.62 -3.59
N LEU A 370 36.10 -2.91 -4.64
CA LEU A 370 35.87 -3.29 -6.03
C LEU A 370 36.68 -4.53 -6.42
N ASN A 371 37.65 -4.94 -5.59
CA ASN A 371 38.37 -6.19 -5.75
C ASN A 371 37.58 -7.37 -5.16
N VAL A 372 37.13 -8.27 -6.03
CA VAL A 372 36.34 -9.47 -5.67
C VAL A 372 37.08 -10.47 -4.76
N ASN A 373 38.41 -10.37 -4.69
CA ASN A 373 39.25 -11.18 -3.81
C ASN A 373 39.31 -10.64 -2.38
N HIS A 374 38.94 -9.37 -2.17
CA HIS A 374 38.97 -8.72 -0.86
C HIS A 374 37.71 -9.07 -0.06
N LYS A 375 37.87 -9.94 0.94
CA LYS A 375 36.77 -10.40 1.81
C LYS A 375 36.56 -9.46 3.00
N MET A 376 36.10 -8.24 2.72
CA MET A 376 35.89 -7.22 3.76
C MET A 376 34.64 -7.46 4.62
N ILE A 377 33.70 -8.31 4.18
CA ILE A 377 32.45 -8.60 4.88
C ILE A 377 32.28 -10.11 4.98
N ALA A 378 32.07 -10.59 6.20
CA ALA A 378 31.62 -11.95 6.49
C ALA A 378 30.25 -11.90 7.19
N VAL A 379 29.43 -12.91 6.94
CA VAL A 379 28.17 -13.15 7.65
C VAL A 379 28.33 -14.44 8.44
N ASN A 380 28.09 -14.40 9.75
CA ASN A 380 28.31 -15.52 10.67
C ASN A 380 29.71 -16.15 10.48
N GLY A 381 30.73 -15.32 10.24
CA GLY A 381 32.10 -15.74 9.96
C GLY A 381 32.38 -16.21 8.52
N SER A 382 31.38 -16.41 7.67
CA SER A 382 31.57 -16.83 6.27
C SER A 382 31.65 -15.66 5.29
N THR A 383 32.61 -15.69 4.36
CA THR A 383 32.87 -14.61 3.39
C THR A 383 32.50 -14.96 1.94
N THR A 384 32.13 -16.21 1.68
CA THR A 384 31.84 -16.74 0.33
C THR A 384 30.57 -17.57 0.26
N ASP A 385 30.10 -18.07 1.41
CA ASP A 385 29.05 -19.09 1.44
C ASP A 385 27.73 -18.50 1.93
N VAL A 386 26.66 -19.22 1.57
CA VAL A 386 25.33 -18.97 2.13
C VAL A 386 25.37 -19.33 3.61
N SER A 387 25.12 -18.34 4.46
CA SER A 387 25.16 -18.52 5.92
C SER A 387 23.74 -18.77 6.43
N PRO A 388 23.48 -19.89 7.12
CA PRO A 388 22.18 -20.12 7.74
C PRO A 388 21.95 -19.10 8.86
N ILE A 389 20.69 -18.71 9.02
CA ILE A 389 20.21 -17.85 10.09
C ILE A 389 19.80 -18.73 11.27
N GLY A 390 20.27 -18.38 12.47
CA GLY A 390 19.93 -19.10 13.70
C GLY A 390 18.47 -18.87 14.13
N SER A 391 18.01 -19.67 15.09
CA SER A 391 16.63 -19.58 15.61
C SER A 391 16.34 -18.29 16.38
N ASP A 392 17.37 -17.53 16.76
CA ASP A 392 17.20 -16.20 17.37
C ASP A 392 16.99 -15.09 16.34
N TYR A 393 17.09 -15.43 15.04
CA TYR A 393 16.95 -14.51 13.90
C TYR A 393 17.89 -13.30 13.99
N ASN A 394 19.06 -13.49 14.59
CA ASN A 394 20.16 -12.55 14.50
C ASN A 394 21.24 -13.11 13.57
N ILE A 395 21.94 -12.20 12.91
CA ILE A 395 23.18 -12.51 12.21
C ILE A 395 24.30 -11.65 12.74
N THR A 396 25.51 -12.21 12.71
CA THR A 396 26.73 -11.48 12.99
C THR A 396 27.37 -11.04 11.68
N ILE A 397 27.50 -9.74 11.48
CA ILE A 397 28.27 -9.15 10.39
C ILE A 397 29.67 -8.85 10.89
N ASN A 398 30.67 -9.51 10.32
CA ASN A 398 32.07 -9.23 10.58
C ASN A 398 32.63 -8.36 9.46
N THR A 399 33.15 -7.18 9.79
CA THR A 399 33.73 -6.25 8.82
C THR A 399 35.22 -6.06 9.05
N TYR A 400 36.01 -6.12 7.98
CA TYR A 400 37.46 -6.08 8.01
C TYR A 400 38.01 -5.04 7.04
N LYS A 401 38.96 -4.24 7.50
CA LYS A 401 39.88 -3.54 6.60
C LYS A 401 40.91 -4.52 6.08
N VAL A 402 40.93 -4.74 4.77
CA VAL A 402 41.90 -5.63 4.12
C VAL A 402 43.15 -4.88 3.66
N SER A 403 44.30 -5.57 3.65
CA SER A 403 45.56 -5.00 3.13
C SER A 403 45.47 -4.73 1.62
N GLY A 404 45.88 -3.54 1.19
CA GLY A 404 45.81 -3.13 -0.21
C GLY A 404 44.40 -2.77 -0.72
N GLY A 405 43.39 -2.84 0.14
CA GLY A 405 42.03 -2.40 -0.16
C GLY A 405 41.74 -0.97 0.28
N TYR A 406 40.48 -0.55 0.12
CA TYR A 406 40.03 0.75 0.63
C TYR A 406 39.94 0.77 2.14
N ASP A 407 40.18 1.95 2.74
CA ASP A 407 40.10 2.12 4.19
C ASP A 407 38.67 1.90 4.71
N GLY A 408 37.66 2.32 3.95
CA GLY A 408 36.25 2.11 4.24
C GLY A 408 35.38 2.21 2.98
N GLY A 409 34.06 2.20 3.14
CA GLY A 409 33.10 2.21 2.03
C GLY A 409 31.78 1.54 2.37
N CYS A 410 31.01 1.17 1.34
CA CYS A 410 29.74 0.45 1.48
C CYS A 410 29.85 -0.97 0.92
N GLY A 411 29.36 -1.96 1.65
CA GLY A 411 29.00 -3.25 1.07
C GLY A 411 27.52 -3.56 1.27
N GLN A 412 27.11 -4.77 0.93
CA GLN A 412 25.72 -5.18 0.99
C GLN A 412 25.58 -6.66 1.32
N VAL A 413 24.64 -6.96 2.20
CA VAL A 413 24.22 -8.31 2.57
C VAL A 413 22.76 -8.49 2.17
N ALA A 414 22.45 -9.64 1.59
CA ALA A 414 21.11 -10.05 1.22
C ALA A 414 20.64 -11.21 2.09
N ILE A 415 19.34 -11.22 2.38
CA ILE A 415 18.62 -12.24 3.12
C ILE A 415 17.71 -12.99 2.15
N TYR A 416 17.58 -14.29 2.38
CA TYR A 416 16.83 -15.22 1.55
C TYR A 416 15.90 -16.07 2.40
N GLY A 417 14.78 -16.48 1.79
CA GLY A 417 13.89 -17.51 2.32
C GLY A 417 14.45 -18.91 2.09
N ALA A 418 13.59 -19.92 2.19
CA ALA A 418 13.99 -21.32 2.06
C ALA A 418 14.57 -21.67 0.67
N ASP A 419 14.17 -20.94 -0.37
CA ASP A 419 14.57 -21.19 -1.76
C ASP A 419 16.06 -20.87 -2.05
N GLN A 420 16.70 -20.03 -1.22
CA GLN A 420 18.06 -19.51 -1.39
C GLN A 420 18.32 -18.76 -2.70
N THR A 421 17.27 -18.45 -3.47
CA THR A 421 17.38 -17.83 -4.79
C THR A 421 16.80 -16.44 -4.81
N THR A 422 15.67 -16.24 -4.13
CA THR A 422 14.94 -14.98 -4.14
C THR A 422 15.38 -14.11 -2.97
N VAL A 423 15.88 -12.91 -3.26
CA VAL A 423 16.23 -11.95 -2.21
C VAL A 423 14.96 -11.40 -1.59
N ILE A 424 14.80 -11.56 -0.28
CA ILE A 424 13.62 -11.09 0.47
C ILE A 424 13.89 -9.76 1.16
N TRP A 425 15.17 -9.46 1.40
CA TRP A 425 15.65 -8.19 1.91
C TRP A 425 17.15 -8.04 1.62
N SER A 426 17.62 -6.82 1.52
CA SER A 426 19.05 -6.55 1.61
C SER A 426 19.28 -5.21 2.25
N PHE A 427 20.43 -5.10 2.91
CA PHE A 427 20.80 -3.91 3.67
C PHE A 427 22.27 -3.60 3.47
N ILE A 428 22.59 -2.35 3.75
CA ILE A 428 23.88 -1.74 3.52
C ILE A 428 24.78 -1.99 4.72
N ILE A 429 26.05 -2.25 4.45
CA ILE A 429 27.12 -2.21 5.45
C ILE A 429 27.93 -0.94 5.19
N TRP A 430 27.79 0.07 6.04
CA TRP A 430 28.52 1.33 5.90
C TRP A 430 29.73 1.35 6.84
N MET A 431 30.91 1.09 6.28
CA MET A 431 32.19 1.06 6.98
C MET A 431 32.85 2.44 6.93
N THR A 432 32.78 3.19 8.02
CA THR A 432 33.29 4.56 8.12
C THR A 432 33.71 4.87 9.55
N PRO A 433 34.65 5.80 9.80
CA PRO A 433 34.75 6.43 11.11
C PRO A 433 33.38 7.02 11.48
N THR A 434 33.07 7.06 12.77
CA THR A 434 31.83 7.66 13.30
C THR A 434 31.58 9.02 12.61
N PRO A 435 30.51 9.16 11.81
CA PRO A 435 30.22 10.41 11.12
C PRO A 435 30.01 11.55 12.12
N ALA A 436 30.52 12.73 11.81
CA ALA A 436 30.24 13.91 12.62
C ALA A 436 28.82 14.43 12.35
N GLU A 437 28.16 14.91 13.41
CA GLU A 437 26.88 15.59 13.36
C GLU A 437 27.10 17.11 13.20
N HIS A 438 26.58 17.70 12.12
CA HIS A 438 26.69 19.13 11.85
C HIS A 438 25.33 19.83 12.05
N PRO A 439 25.21 20.82 12.94
CA PRO A 439 23.98 21.57 13.12
C PRO A 439 23.81 22.59 12.00
N TYR A 440 22.76 22.45 11.20
CA TYR A 440 22.44 23.39 10.13
C TYR A 440 21.51 24.45 10.75
N GLY A 441 22.11 25.39 11.48
CA GLY A 441 21.41 26.27 12.44
C GLY A 441 20.18 27.00 11.89
N ASN A 442 20.15 27.37 10.60
CA ASN A 442 19.00 28.06 10.01
C ASN A 442 17.83 27.14 9.64
N THR A 443 18.05 25.82 9.61
CA THR A 443 17.01 24.82 9.29
C THR A 443 16.50 24.09 10.54
N GLY A 444 17.28 24.08 11.62
CA GLY A 444 16.99 23.31 12.83
C GLY A 444 17.37 21.82 12.74
N TYR A 445 17.95 21.38 11.62
CA TYR A 445 18.35 19.99 11.42
C TYR A 445 19.81 19.73 11.79
N VAL A 446 20.10 18.48 12.13
CA VAL A 446 21.46 17.96 12.34
C VAL A 446 21.77 16.97 11.22
N VAL A 447 22.77 17.26 10.41
CA VAL A 447 23.09 16.51 9.18
C VAL A 447 24.45 15.82 9.33
N LEU A 448 24.58 14.60 8.83
CA LEU A 448 25.86 13.90 8.81
C LEU A 448 26.83 14.57 7.83
N ASP A 449 28.11 14.59 8.20
CA ASP A 449 29.19 15.27 7.48
C ASP A 449 29.54 14.69 6.10
N ARG A 450 29.02 13.52 5.73
CA ARG A 450 29.38 12.81 4.50
C ARG A 450 28.21 12.06 3.86
N ASN A 451 28.38 11.69 2.58
CA ASN A 451 27.38 10.93 1.85
C ASN A 451 27.29 9.49 2.36
N LEU A 452 26.10 8.90 2.23
CA LEU A 452 25.89 7.51 2.59
C LEU A 452 26.83 6.60 1.79
N GLY A 453 27.46 5.68 2.51
CA GLY A 453 28.44 4.73 1.98
C GLY A 453 29.88 5.20 2.06
N THR A 454 30.22 6.49 1.96
CA THR A 454 31.63 6.92 1.94
C THR A 454 32.23 7.00 3.36
N TYR A 455 33.57 6.92 3.46
CA TYR A 455 34.30 7.11 4.70
C TYR A 455 35.00 8.49 4.79
N MET A 456 34.82 9.35 3.78
CA MET A 456 35.52 10.64 3.66
C MET A 456 34.52 11.81 3.80
N THR A 457 34.94 12.89 4.46
CA THR A 457 34.12 14.09 4.76
C THR A 457 34.09 15.14 3.66
N CYS A 458 34.87 14.93 2.60
CA CYS A 458 35.10 15.87 1.51
C CYS A 458 35.95 17.12 1.83
N GLU A 459 36.58 17.11 3.00
CA GLU A 459 37.68 18.00 3.37
C GLU A 459 39.00 17.51 2.71
N GLY A 460 39.15 17.70 1.39
CA GLY A 460 40.39 17.39 0.66
C GLY A 460 40.18 16.84 -0.75
N ASP A 461 41.27 16.65 -1.50
CA ASP A 461 41.23 16.30 -2.93
C ASP A 461 41.10 14.78 -3.17
N ASN A 462 39.89 14.21 -3.02
CA ASN A 462 39.71 12.77 -3.25
C ASN A 462 38.34 12.40 -3.82
N TRP A 463 38.31 11.77 -5.00
CA TRP A 463 37.07 11.33 -5.64
C TRP A 463 36.27 10.27 -4.86
N LYS A 464 36.89 9.55 -3.92
CA LYS A 464 36.22 8.50 -3.11
C LYS A 464 35.14 9.04 -2.16
N GLN A 465 34.99 10.36 -2.09
CA GLN A 465 34.04 11.09 -1.26
C GLN A 465 32.58 11.01 -1.74
N ASN A 466 32.33 10.54 -2.97
CA ASN A 466 30.99 10.57 -3.57
C ASN A 466 29.95 9.69 -2.87
N GLY A 467 30.36 8.53 -2.34
CA GLY A 467 29.45 7.54 -1.77
C GLY A 467 28.74 6.70 -2.83
N VAL A 468 27.55 6.19 -2.48
CA VAL A 468 26.67 5.38 -3.35
C VAL A 468 25.45 6.17 -3.82
N TYR A 469 24.85 5.67 -4.90
CA TYR A 469 23.64 6.22 -5.48
C TYR A 469 22.42 5.37 -5.14
N PHE A 470 21.27 6.01 -4.98
CA PHE A 470 19.99 5.37 -4.68
C PHE A 470 18.95 5.80 -5.68
N GLN A 471 18.12 4.86 -6.14
CA GLN A 471 16.86 5.21 -6.80
C GLN A 471 15.81 5.51 -5.73
N TRP A 472 14.91 6.42 -6.04
CA TRP A 472 13.89 6.85 -5.10
C TRP A 472 13.11 5.67 -4.53
N GLY A 473 12.90 5.69 -3.21
CA GLY A 473 12.09 4.69 -2.52
C GLY A 473 12.69 3.29 -2.46
N ARG A 474 13.95 3.11 -2.89
CA ARG A 474 14.67 1.84 -2.75
C ARG A 474 15.65 1.91 -1.57
N PRO A 475 15.64 0.92 -0.66
CA PRO A 475 16.59 0.88 0.46
C PRO A 475 18.01 0.46 0.03
N THR A 476 18.20 0.09 -1.23
CA THR A 476 19.41 -0.56 -1.74
C THR A 476 20.18 0.33 -2.72
N PRO A 477 21.52 0.38 -2.62
CA PRO A 477 22.33 1.23 -3.48
C PRO A 477 22.55 0.62 -4.87
N VAL A 478 22.77 1.48 -5.86
CA VAL A 478 23.14 1.11 -7.23
C VAL A 478 24.55 1.62 -7.57
N GLY A 479 25.55 0.75 -7.36
CA GLY A 479 26.93 0.90 -7.83
C GLY A 479 27.83 1.86 -7.05
N TRP A 480 29.15 1.66 -7.18
CA TRP A 480 30.23 2.40 -6.49
C TRP A 480 31.26 3.00 -7.48
N SER A 481 31.26 2.52 -8.72
CA SER A 481 32.08 2.98 -9.84
C SER A 481 31.51 2.39 -11.12
N GLY A 482 31.31 3.16 -12.19
CA GLY A 482 31.17 2.72 -13.60
C GLY A 482 30.20 1.57 -13.92
N THR A 483 30.51 0.34 -13.53
CA THR A 483 29.73 -0.87 -13.77
C THR A 483 28.45 -0.84 -12.95
N VAL A 484 27.39 -0.37 -13.58
CA VAL A 484 26.01 -0.63 -13.13
C VAL A 484 25.82 -2.14 -13.03
N GLY A 485 25.00 -2.62 -12.10
CA GLY A 485 24.48 -4.00 -12.22
C GLY A 485 23.67 -4.16 -13.51
N THR A 486 22.97 -5.28 -13.66
CA THR A 486 22.08 -5.48 -14.81
C THR A 486 21.11 -4.30 -14.92
N ASN A 487 21.08 -3.65 -16.09
CA ASN A 487 20.07 -2.65 -16.41
C ASN A 487 18.79 -3.40 -16.79
N ILE A 488 17.67 -3.09 -16.13
CA ILE A 488 16.39 -3.78 -16.37
C ILE A 488 15.31 -2.75 -16.73
N PRO A 489 14.59 -2.92 -17.85
CA PRO A 489 13.49 -2.03 -18.22
C PRO A 489 12.30 -2.19 -17.26
N THR A 490 11.63 -1.08 -16.91
CA THR A 490 10.54 -1.02 -15.90
C THR A 490 9.16 -1.46 -16.38
N GLU A 491 9.05 -2.39 -17.35
CA GLU A 491 7.76 -2.71 -17.98
C GLU A 491 6.73 -3.36 -17.02
N ALA A 492 7.17 -3.89 -15.86
CA ALA A 492 6.31 -4.19 -14.69
C ALA A 492 7.15 -4.53 -13.44
N THR A 493 7.74 -3.53 -12.78
CA THR A 493 8.58 -3.73 -11.59
C THR A 493 7.86 -3.19 -10.35
N ASN A 494 7.35 -4.04 -9.46
CA ASN A 494 6.72 -3.60 -8.21
C ASN A 494 7.75 -3.50 -7.06
N VAL A 495 7.30 -3.18 -5.84
CA VAL A 495 8.18 -3.12 -4.65
C VAL A 495 8.90 -4.47 -4.45
N ARG A 496 8.17 -5.58 -4.56
CA ARG A 496 8.73 -6.93 -4.43
C ARG A 496 9.87 -7.15 -5.42
N PHE A 497 9.65 -6.85 -6.70
CA PHE A 497 10.68 -6.95 -7.73
C PHE A 497 11.94 -6.12 -7.41
N SER A 498 11.76 -4.90 -6.89
CA SER A 498 12.87 -4.02 -6.51
C SER A 498 13.72 -4.59 -5.38
N ILE A 499 13.09 -5.27 -4.42
CA ILE A 499 13.74 -5.96 -3.31
C ILE A 499 14.48 -7.20 -3.81
N GLU A 500 13.85 -7.97 -4.71
CA GLU A 500 14.42 -9.18 -5.31
C GLU A 500 15.64 -8.89 -6.21
N ASN A 501 15.71 -7.68 -6.76
CA ASN A 501 16.76 -7.24 -7.68
C ASN A 501 17.59 -6.07 -7.12
N PRO A 502 18.20 -6.23 -5.92
CA PRO A 502 18.77 -5.11 -5.16
C PRO A 502 19.98 -4.44 -5.84
N ARG A 503 20.58 -5.10 -6.83
CA ARG A 503 21.75 -4.60 -7.60
C ARG A 503 21.40 -4.08 -9.00
N ALA A 504 20.16 -4.25 -9.45
CA ALA A 504 19.75 -3.81 -10.77
C ALA A 504 19.51 -2.28 -10.78
N LEU A 505 19.93 -1.61 -11.85
CA LEU A 505 19.43 -0.26 -12.14
C LEU A 505 18.16 -0.41 -12.98
N LEU A 506 17.05 0.01 -12.39
CA LEU A 506 15.75 -0.06 -13.06
C LEU A 506 15.57 1.20 -13.91
N TYR A 507 15.29 1.05 -15.20
CA TYR A 507 15.23 2.20 -16.12
C TYR A 507 13.99 2.19 -17.01
N THR A 508 13.53 3.38 -17.37
CA THR A 508 12.30 3.64 -18.09
C THR A 508 12.58 3.54 -19.57
N ASN A 509 12.31 2.38 -20.17
CA ASN A 509 12.54 2.14 -21.59
C ASN A 509 11.42 2.72 -22.47
N ASN A 510 10.17 2.65 -22.00
CA ASN A 510 8.98 3.20 -22.67
C ASN A 510 8.07 3.84 -21.63
N VAL A 511 7.71 5.12 -21.79
CA VAL A 511 6.93 5.88 -20.79
C VAL A 511 5.45 5.47 -20.79
N GLU A 512 4.93 4.98 -21.92
CA GLU A 512 3.49 4.75 -22.14
C GLU A 512 2.90 3.56 -21.37
N ASN A 513 3.68 2.72 -20.69
CA ASN A 513 3.19 1.50 -20.03
C ASN A 513 3.96 1.09 -18.76
N THR A 514 4.55 2.04 -18.02
CA THR A 514 5.31 1.69 -16.80
C THR A 514 4.39 1.40 -15.61
N LYS A 515 4.04 0.12 -15.41
CA LYS A 515 3.14 -0.40 -14.36
C LYS A 515 3.85 -0.70 -13.02
N SER A 516 4.80 0.14 -12.63
CA SER A 516 5.77 -0.22 -11.58
C SER A 516 5.44 0.46 -10.25
N ASP A 517 5.12 -0.29 -9.18
CA ASP A 517 4.68 0.26 -7.87
C ASP A 517 5.61 1.28 -7.20
N TRP A 518 6.92 1.17 -7.43
CA TRP A 518 7.93 2.13 -6.94
C TRP A 518 8.13 3.33 -7.89
N TYR A 519 7.45 3.30 -9.03
CA TYR A 519 7.47 4.26 -10.12
C TYR A 519 6.04 4.71 -10.52
N LEU A 520 4.99 4.44 -9.72
CA LEU A 520 3.57 4.73 -10.03
C LEU A 520 3.26 6.24 -10.15
N GLY A 521 3.86 6.88 -11.13
CA GLY A 521 3.44 8.17 -11.65
C GLY A 521 2.15 7.97 -12.43
N ALA A 522 1.07 8.54 -11.91
CA ALA A 522 -0.14 8.93 -12.64
C ALA A 522 -1.03 7.84 -13.29
N TRP A 523 -0.81 6.53 -13.07
CA TRP A 523 -1.58 5.48 -13.79
C TRP A 523 -3.12 5.59 -13.66
N THR A 524 -3.62 5.89 -12.46
CA THR A 524 -5.05 6.13 -12.19
C THR A 524 -5.41 7.63 -12.17
N GLY A 525 -4.40 8.51 -12.28
CA GLY A 525 -4.50 9.92 -11.90
C GLY A 525 -4.59 10.17 -10.39
N ALA A 526 -4.88 9.15 -9.57
CA ALA A 526 -5.04 9.30 -8.12
C ALA A 526 -3.68 9.49 -7.44
N ARG A 527 -3.63 10.44 -6.52
CA ARG A 527 -2.42 10.78 -5.78
C ARG A 527 -2.02 9.72 -4.74
N THR A 528 -2.99 9.00 -4.22
CA THR A 528 -2.81 7.89 -3.27
C THR A 528 -1.87 6.80 -3.79
N ASP A 529 -1.75 6.65 -5.10
CA ASP A 529 -0.96 5.59 -5.72
C ASP A 529 0.52 5.96 -5.88
N ARG A 530 0.89 7.22 -5.63
CA ARG A 530 2.22 7.77 -5.93
C ARG A 530 3.32 7.37 -4.95
N LYS A 531 3.04 6.63 -3.88
CA LYS A 531 4.05 6.12 -2.91
C LYS A 531 5.07 7.19 -2.46
N ASP A 532 4.59 8.40 -2.19
CA ASP A 532 5.40 9.55 -1.73
C ASP A 532 6.02 9.31 -0.35
N ASP A 533 5.39 8.42 0.42
CA ASP A 533 5.71 7.98 1.78
C ASP A 533 6.87 6.99 1.85
N PHE A 534 7.40 6.53 0.71
CA PHE A 534 8.49 5.55 0.70
C PHE A 534 9.72 5.99 1.47
N TRP A 535 10.10 7.27 1.46
CA TRP A 535 11.18 7.81 2.29
C TRP A 535 10.67 8.73 3.40
N GLY A 536 9.40 8.59 3.78
CA GLY A 536 8.89 9.19 5.01
C GLY A 536 8.01 10.41 4.85
N ASN A 537 7.96 11.01 3.67
CA ASN A 537 7.14 12.19 3.44
C ASN A 537 5.67 11.79 3.22
N PRO A 538 4.73 12.23 4.08
CA PRO A 538 3.35 11.76 3.98
C PRO A 538 2.68 12.27 2.71
N ASN A 539 1.79 11.45 2.15
CA ASN A 539 1.09 11.69 0.89
C ASN A 539 -0.10 12.67 1.04
N GLU A 540 0.09 13.76 1.80
CA GLU A 540 -1.00 14.63 2.26
C GLU A 540 -1.22 15.83 1.33
N SER A 541 -0.19 16.43 0.75
CA SER A 541 -0.32 17.54 -0.23
C SER A 541 0.78 17.56 -1.30
N SER A 542 0.49 18.08 -2.51
CA SER A 542 1.46 18.22 -3.62
C SER A 542 2.47 19.35 -3.40
N THR A 543 2.58 19.87 -2.17
CA THR A 543 3.42 21.03 -1.87
C THR A 543 4.89 20.63 -1.74
N TYR A 544 5.75 21.36 -2.44
CA TYR A 544 7.18 21.39 -2.17
C TYR A 544 7.38 21.83 -0.73
N LEU A 545 8.31 21.20 -0.01
CA LEU A 545 8.51 21.43 1.43
C LEU A 545 7.26 21.12 2.25
N ASN A 546 6.75 19.89 2.16
CA ASN A 546 5.62 19.44 2.97
C ASN A 546 5.85 19.83 4.44
N PRO A 547 4.94 20.60 5.07
CA PRO A 547 5.11 21.09 6.43
C PRO A 547 5.35 20.00 7.48
N SER A 548 4.85 18.79 7.24
CA SER A 548 5.04 17.63 8.12
C SER A 548 6.47 17.10 8.14
N ASP A 549 7.31 17.46 7.15
CA ASP A 549 8.74 17.15 7.03
C ASP A 549 9.12 15.65 7.02
N GLY A 550 8.13 14.77 7.20
CA GLY A 550 8.23 13.33 7.14
C GLY A 550 9.02 12.67 8.29
N HIS A 551 8.97 11.35 8.30
CA HIS A 551 9.53 10.48 9.35
C HIS A 551 10.34 9.34 8.73
N LYS A 552 11.26 8.71 9.47
CA LYS A 552 11.94 7.52 8.93
C LYS A 552 10.91 6.42 8.57
N SER A 553 10.95 5.95 7.33
CA SER A 553 10.14 4.85 6.82
C SER A 553 10.93 3.54 6.72
N ILE A 554 10.22 2.45 6.42
CA ILE A 554 10.84 1.14 6.18
C ILE A 554 11.69 1.06 4.90
N TYR A 555 11.58 2.00 3.95
CA TYR A 555 12.41 2.02 2.73
C TYR A 555 13.52 3.07 2.76
N ASP A 556 13.60 3.87 3.81
CA ASP A 556 14.67 4.83 4.03
C ASP A 556 16.03 4.11 4.15
N PRO A 557 17.05 4.47 3.36
CA PRO A 557 18.34 3.79 3.33
C PRO A 557 19.31 4.22 4.45
N CYS A 558 19.00 5.25 5.23
CA CYS A 558 19.89 5.74 6.29
C CYS A 558 19.95 4.76 7.48
N PRO A 559 21.03 4.79 8.27
CA PRO A 559 21.15 3.97 9.47
C PRO A 559 20.07 4.31 10.51
N LYS A 560 19.89 3.41 11.49
CA LYS A 560 19.01 3.64 12.66
C LYS A 560 19.32 4.98 13.34
N GLY A 561 18.29 5.73 13.71
CA GLY A 561 18.41 7.08 14.28
C GLY A 561 18.64 8.20 13.26
N TYR A 562 18.67 7.88 11.97
CA TYR A 562 18.85 8.85 10.89
C TYR A 562 17.87 8.59 9.74
N ARG A 563 17.53 9.64 8.99
CA ARG A 563 16.69 9.57 7.78
C ARG A 563 17.28 10.40 6.65
N VAL A 564 16.79 10.22 5.44
CA VAL A 564 17.18 11.06 4.28
C VAL A 564 16.88 12.54 4.59
N VAL A 565 17.76 13.43 4.14
CA VAL A 565 17.62 14.87 4.39
C VAL A 565 16.30 15.45 3.88
N SER A 566 15.75 16.40 4.65
CA SER A 566 14.61 17.23 4.24
C SER A 566 14.98 18.12 3.05
N PRO A 567 14.02 18.48 2.16
CA PRO A 567 14.25 19.51 1.15
C PRO A 567 14.77 20.83 1.71
N ARG A 568 14.42 21.18 2.96
CA ARG A 568 14.93 22.40 3.64
C ARG A 568 16.45 22.41 3.80
N VAL A 569 17.07 21.24 3.97
CA VAL A 569 18.53 21.12 4.01
C VAL A 569 19.13 21.41 2.64
N LEU A 570 18.47 20.94 1.58
CA LEU A 570 18.92 21.16 0.20
C LEU A 570 18.80 22.63 -0.22
N ASP A 571 17.70 23.30 0.16
CA ASP A 571 17.51 24.75 -0.07
C ASP A 571 18.59 25.58 0.64
N GLU A 572 18.98 25.21 1.86
CA GLU A 572 20.06 25.89 2.59
C GLU A 572 21.41 25.76 1.85
N ILE A 573 21.68 24.59 1.26
CA ILE A 573 22.90 24.35 0.46
C ILE A 573 22.88 25.13 -0.85
N GLU A 574 21.74 25.22 -1.52
CA GLU A 574 21.60 26.07 -2.71
C GLU A 574 21.91 27.54 -2.40
N GLN A 575 21.34 28.06 -1.31
CA GLN A 575 21.43 29.48 -0.97
C GLN A 575 22.81 29.89 -0.46
N LYS A 576 23.49 29.01 0.28
CA LYS A 576 24.71 29.37 1.04
C LYS A 576 25.94 28.53 0.69
N GLY A 577 25.79 27.49 -0.12
CA GLY A 577 26.89 26.67 -0.58
C GLY A 577 27.75 27.39 -1.61
N GLU A 578 29.07 27.40 -1.40
CA GLU A 578 30.04 27.91 -2.36
C GLU A 578 30.54 26.77 -3.25
N PHE A 579 30.43 26.92 -4.58
CA PHE A 579 31.05 25.96 -5.50
C PHE A 579 32.57 26.08 -5.45
N VAL A 580 33.25 25.00 -5.06
CA VAL A 580 34.70 24.93 -4.95
C VAL A 580 35.23 23.79 -5.81
N LYS A 581 36.14 24.13 -6.73
CA LYS A 581 36.90 23.14 -7.51
C LYS A 581 38.15 22.72 -6.73
N GLN A 582 38.21 21.44 -6.39
CA GLN A 582 39.35 20.77 -5.77
C GLN A 582 40.21 20.10 -6.87
N SER A 583 41.37 19.52 -6.53
CA SER A 583 42.25 18.94 -7.55
C SER A 583 41.74 17.60 -8.11
N ALA A 584 41.01 16.83 -7.30
CA ALA A 584 40.45 15.52 -7.68
C ALA A 584 38.92 15.46 -7.68
N THR A 585 38.23 16.50 -7.20
CA THR A 585 36.76 16.58 -7.18
C THR A 585 36.25 18.02 -7.22
N ALA A 586 34.95 18.24 -7.22
CA ALA A 586 34.31 19.53 -6.99
C ALA A 586 33.22 19.36 -5.93
N VAL A 587 32.98 20.40 -5.14
CA VAL A 587 32.07 20.35 -3.99
C VAL A 587 31.27 21.64 -3.89
N PHE A 588 30.12 21.58 -3.23
CA PHE A 588 29.55 22.75 -2.54
C PHE A 588 30.06 22.77 -1.11
N LYS A 589 30.75 23.86 -0.74
CA LYS A 589 31.29 24.13 0.59
C LYS A 589 30.32 25.03 1.35
N TYR A 590 29.76 24.54 2.46
CA TYR A 590 28.77 25.24 3.26
C TYR A 590 29.28 25.48 4.68
N CYS A 591 29.21 26.72 5.17
CA CYS A 591 29.63 27.05 6.54
C CYS A 591 28.46 26.89 7.51
N TYR A 592 28.51 25.88 8.39
CA TYR A 592 27.35 25.50 9.22
C TYR A 592 27.30 26.18 10.59
N ASP A 593 28.43 26.68 11.11
CA ASP A 593 28.51 27.35 12.43
C ASP A 593 29.31 28.67 12.41
N GLY A 594 29.59 29.21 11.22
CA GLY A 594 30.38 30.43 11.04
C GLY A 594 31.90 30.22 11.00
N THR A 595 32.41 29.03 11.35
CA THR A 595 33.86 28.71 11.33
C THR A 595 34.19 27.39 10.65
N ASN A 596 33.32 26.40 10.75
CA ASN A 596 33.49 25.07 10.21
C ASN A 596 32.61 24.83 8.99
N TYR A 597 33.02 23.88 8.15
CA TYR A 597 32.42 23.66 6.84
C TYR A 597 31.97 22.22 6.63
N ALA A 598 30.80 22.06 6.01
CA ALA A 598 30.32 20.83 5.44
C ALA A 598 30.54 20.85 3.92
N TYR A 599 30.89 19.70 3.35
CA TYR A 599 31.24 19.59 1.94
C TYR A 599 30.31 18.61 1.24
N TRP A 600 29.73 19.03 0.12
CA TRP A 600 28.74 18.29 -0.66
C TRP A 600 29.29 18.02 -2.06
N PRO A 601 29.83 16.82 -2.33
CA PRO A 601 30.53 16.53 -3.59
C PRO A 601 29.60 16.54 -4.81
N LEU A 602 30.13 16.97 -5.94
CA LEU A 602 29.47 16.85 -7.24
C LEU A 602 29.64 15.41 -7.76
N ALA A 603 28.95 14.50 -7.08
CA ALA A 603 29.06 13.05 -7.28
C ALA A 603 28.46 12.57 -8.61
N GLY A 604 27.78 13.43 -9.39
CA GLY A 604 27.03 13.01 -10.57
C GLY A 604 25.85 12.09 -10.25
N CYS A 605 25.37 11.35 -11.25
CA CYS A 605 24.20 10.48 -11.13
C CYS A 605 24.21 9.35 -12.17
N LYS A 606 23.39 8.32 -11.93
CA LYS A 606 23.03 7.31 -12.95
C LYS A 606 21.62 7.60 -13.48
N TRP A 607 21.46 7.67 -14.79
CA TRP A 607 20.18 8.03 -15.40
C TRP A 607 19.30 6.80 -15.60
N GLY A 608 18.10 6.90 -15.05
CA GLY A 608 17.06 5.91 -15.24
C GLY A 608 16.31 6.03 -16.57
N SER A 609 16.68 6.93 -17.49
CA SER A 609 16.00 7.08 -18.80
C SER A 609 16.59 6.22 -19.91
N ASN A 610 17.86 5.81 -19.79
CA ASN A 610 18.56 5.04 -20.81
C ASN A 610 19.57 4.03 -20.22
N GLY A 611 19.49 3.77 -18.91
CA GLY A 611 20.46 2.92 -18.18
C GLY A 611 21.90 3.44 -18.21
N GLY A 612 22.10 4.69 -18.63
CA GLY A 612 23.41 5.30 -18.84
C GLY A 612 23.95 6.04 -17.62
N ASN A 613 25.27 6.09 -17.51
CA ASN A 613 25.94 7.02 -16.61
C ASN A 613 26.09 8.37 -17.33
N ASN A 614 25.60 9.46 -16.76
CA ASN A 614 25.98 10.80 -17.24
C ASN A 614 26.18 11.72 -16.05
N GLY A 615 27.35 12.35 -16.02
CA GLY A 615 27.93 12.94 -14.84
C GLY A 615 29.40 12.54 -14.75
N ASN A 616 30.31 13.51 -14.82
CA ASN A 616 31.65 13.25 -14.31
C ASN A 616 31.49 13.09 -12.79
N ASN A 617 31.69 11.88 -12.25
CA ASN A 617 31.51 11.60 -10.82
C ASN A 617 32.42 12.47 -9.94
N THR A 618 33.45 13.11 -10.50
CA THR A 618 34.31 14.05 -9.76
C THR A 618 33.83 15.50 -9.84
N GLY A 619 32.83 15.83 -10.65
CA GLY A 619 32.41 17.22 -10.83
C GLY A 619 33.44 18.16 -11.48
N LEU A 620 34.61 17.66 -11.89
CA LEU A 620 35.72 18.47 -12.43
C LEU A 620 35.50 18.94 -13.87
N ASP A 621 34.68 18.21 -14.62
CA ASP A 621 34.36 18.49 -16.02
C ASP A 621 33.27 19.55 -16.06
N THR A 622 33.56 20.72 -16.61
CA THR A 622 32.59 21.81 -16.68
C THR A 622 31.43 21.51 -17.63
N ALA A 623 31.57 20.57 -18.57
CA ALA A 623 30.49 20.16 -19.46
C ALA A 623 29.57 19.07 -18.86
N LYS A 624 30.05 18.32 -17.85
CA LYS A 624 29.39 17.12 -17.32
C LYS A 624 29.29 17.03 -15.81
N GLY A 625 29.86 17.98 -15.06
CA GLY A 625 29.84 17.97 -13.60
C GLY A 625 28.45 18.30 -13.07
N ALA A 626 27.99 17.55 -12.07
CA ALA A 626 26.71 17.79 -11.43
C ALA A 626 26.70 17.39 -9.95
N ALA A 627 25.98 18.16 -9.13
CA ALA A 627 25.57 17.74 -7.78
C ALA A 627 24.16 17.16 -7.90
N CYS A 628 23.96 15.92 -7.46
CA CYS A 628 22.68 15.24 -7.56
C CYS A 628 22.36 14.57 -6.21
N TYR A 629 21.40 15.12 -5.48
CA TYR A 629 21.02 14.67 -4.14
C TYR A 629 19.53 14.45 -4.02
N TRP A 630 19.13 13.35 -3.41
CA TRP A 630 17.74 13.16 -3.02
C TRP A 630 17.43 13.86 -1.70
N SER A 631 16.18 14.34 -1.61
CA SER A 631 15.53 14.63 -0.33
C SER A 631 14.63 13.46 0.10
N ASN A 632 13.93 13.57 1.21
CA ASN A 632 12.91 12.61 1.64
C ASN A 632 11.49 12.94 1.13
N SER A 633 11.32 13.99 0.32
CA SER A 633 10.00 14.47 -0.16
C SER A 633 9.73 14.23 -1.65
N SER A 634 8.45 14.13 -2.02
CA SER A 634 8.01 14.20 -3.42
C SER A 634 8.15 15.63 -3.97
N ALA A 635 8.15 15.79 -5.30
CA ALA A 635 8.30 17.08 -5.99
C ALA A 635 6.95 17.72 -6.35
N SER A 636 6.88 19.06 -6.36
CA SER A 636 5.62 19.80 -6.55
C SER A 636 5.34 20.29 -7.96
N SER A 637 6.35 20.32 -8.84
CA SER A 637 6.28 21.11 -10.07
C SER A 637 6.67 20.30 -11.30
N TYR A 638 5.72 19.58 -11.87
CA TYR A 638 5.69 19.32 -13.31
C TYR A 638 4.25 19.53 -13.81
N GLY A 639 4.05 20.54 -14.65
CA GLY A 639 2.74 21.01 -15.10
C GLY A 639 2.13 20.21 -16.25
N ASN A 640 2.39 18.90 -16.36
CA ASN A 640 1.73 17.99 -17.30
C ASN A 640 1.63 16.63 -16.61
N ASP A 641 0.52 15.91 -16.82
CA ASP A 641 0.07 14.65 -16.20
C ASP A 641 1.03 13.42 -16.30
N LYS A 642 2.34 13.63 -16.08
CA LYS A 642 3.44 12.65 -16.14
C LYS A 642 4.24 12.65 -14.84
N ASP A 643 3.55 12.81 -13.71
CA ASP A 643 4.06 12.99 -12.34
C ASP A 643 4.98 11.86 -11.83
N GLN A 644 6.22 11.84 -12.31
CA GLN A 644 7.25 10.85 -12.01
C GLN A 644 8.39 11.43 -11.13
N GLY A 645 8.18 12.62 -10.57
CA GLY A 645 9.19 13.39 -9.86
C GLY A 645 9.31 13.07 -8.37
N ALA A 646 10.52 13.17 -7.85
CA ALA A 646 10.80 13.32 -6.43
C ALA A 646 11.70 14.53 -6.20
N THR A 647 11.64 15.13 -5.01
CA THR A 647 12.41 16.34 -4.71
C THR A 647 13.88 15.99 -4.61
N SER A 648 14.68 16.71 -5.38
CA SER A 648 16.13 16.52 -5.48
C SER A 648 16.83 17.86 -5.57
N LEU A 649 18.07 17.96 -5.11
CA LEU A 649 18.97 19.04 -5.53
C LEU A 649 19.73 18.56 -6.75
N TYR A 650 19.53 19.21 -7.89
CA TYR A 650 20.32 18.97 -9.09
C TYR A 650 20.96 20.28 -9.55
N TYR A 651 22.30 20.33 -9.54
CA TYR A 651 23.08 21.43 -10.09
C TYR A 651 23.90 20.96 -11.27
N LYS A 652 23.88 21.72 -12.37
CA LYS A 652 24.70 21.43 -13.55
C LYS A 652 25.76 22.51 -13.76
N VAL A 653 27.03 22.10 -13.78
CA VAL A 653 28.17 23.02 -13.85
C VAL A 653 28.21 23.82 -15.16
N SER A 654 27.78 23.22 -16.28
CA SER A 654 27.94 23.81 -17.61
C SER A 654 27.14 25.09 -17.83
N ASP A 655 25.94 25.13 -17.29
CA ASP A 655 24.98 26.23 -17.43
C ASP A 655 24.67 26.90 -16.09
N LYS A 656 25.23 26.38 -14.99
CA LYS A 656 25.04 26.87 -13.61
C LYS A 656 23.57 26.90 -13.21
N THR A 657 22.81 25.90 -13.66
CA THR A 657 21.38 25.79 -13.39
C THR A 657 21.09 24.85 -12.23
N TRP A 658 20.05 25.22 -11.47
CA TRP A 658 19.48 24.40 -10.41
C TRP A 658 18.13 23.84 -10.87
N THR A 659 17.88 22.57 -10.57
CA THR A 659 16.55 21.96 -10.68
C THR A 659 16.22 21.19 -9.40
N HIS A 660 14.94 21.24 -9.00
CA HIS A 660 14.46 20.77 -7.69
C HIS A 660 13.65 19.48 -7.76
N SER A 661 13.55 18.89 -8.95
CA SER A 661 12.78 17.70 -9.24
C SER A 661 13.54 16.81 -10.21
N SER A 662 13.52 15.52 -9.96
CA SER A 662 14.14 14.50 -10.81
C SER A 662 13.27 13.25 -10.90
N GLY A 663 13.35 12.54 -12.03
CA GLY A 663 12.63 11.28 -12.21
C GLY A 663 13.07 10.23 -11.19
N ARG A 664 12.12 9.53 -10.57
CA ARG A 664 12.37 8.52 -9.51
C ARG A 664 13.25 7.36 -9.93
N SER A 665 13.35 7.09 -11.23
CA SER A 665 14.26 6.09 -11.80
C SER A 665 15.73 6.53 -11.80
N HIS A 666 16.04 7.81 -11.59
CA HIS A 666 17.42 8.27 -11.49
C HIS A 666 18.04 7.80 -10.18
N ALA A 667 19.36 7.57 -10.18
CA ALA A 667 20.09 7.23 -8.97
C ALA A 667 21.01 8.37 -8.54
N PHE A 668 20.68 8.99 -7.41
CA PHE A 668 21.37 10.16 -6.85
C PHE A 668 22.00 9.83 -5.49
N SER A 669 22.90 10.70 -5.03
CA SER A 669 23.51 10.55 -3.72
C SER A 669 22.51 10.84 -2.60
N VAL A 670 22.71 10.19 -1.46
CA VAL A 670 21.93 10.44 -0.24
C VAL A 670 22.87 10.99 0.83
N ARG A 671 22.40 12.02 1.54
CA ARG A 671 22.94 12.45 2.83
C ARG A 671 21.87 12.23 3.89
N CYS A 672 22.31 11.85 5.08
CA CYS A 672 21.41 11.53 6.19
C CYS A 672 21.40 12.67 7.21
N MET A 673 20.25 12.90 7.82
CA MET A 673 20.08 13.77 8.97
C MET A 673 19.48 13.00 10.14
N LYS A 674 19.65 13.54 11.34
CA LYS A 674 19.15 12.93 12.58
C LYS A 674 17.64 12.78 12.51
N ASP A 675 17.15 11.58 12.82
CA ASP A 675 15.72 11.33 12.96
C ASP A 675 15.28 11.74 14.36
N THR A 676 14.32 12.66 14.44
CA THR A 676 13.87 13.26 15.71
C THR A 676 13.17 12.27 16.63
N GLU A 677 12.63 11.20 16.08
CA GLU A 677 11.99 10.11 16.85
C GLU A 677 12.90 8.89 17.02
N ASN A 678 14.17 8.99 16.56
CA ASN A 678 15.21 7.97 16.74
C ASN A 678 14.79 6.55 16.28
N ARG A 679 14.08 6.49 15.15
CA ARG A 679 13.54 5.25 14.58
C ARG A 679 14.55 4.40 13.82
#